data_AF-A0A919QIP9-F1
#
_entry.id   AF-A0A919QIP9-F1
#
_cell.length_a   1.000
_cell.length_b   1.000
_cell.length_c   1.000
_cell.angle_alpha   90.00
_cell.angle_beta   90.00
_cell.angle_gamma   90.00
#
_symmetry.space_group_name_H-M   'P 1'
#
loop_
_entity.id
_entity.type
_entity.pdbx_description
1 polymer ?
#
loop_
_entity_poly.entity_id
_entity_poly.type
_entity_poly.pdbx_seq_one_letter_code
_entity_poly.pdbx_strand_id
1 'polypeptide(L)'
;MDNPYVGLQSFDADHAEQFFGRSRESSELADLWCSNQLVILYGPSGIGKTSLLHAGALPRLRRDHIDLLPVGRAVPAAVLPAPTMATHNPFTFSLLSSWSPADSPVRLAGKTVSDFLLDRPAKKHRDGEDLPLFAAIDQFEEVLVATSVWRKQADDFLTELGRATKDVPHLRLVISIREDAVAALLPYESLLAGHARARMRLLALRPDDAVAAVVGPSRSTPRSYEEDAAENLVRDLRTVRTRNTLGKMTAVETDQVEPWQLQVACAALWDRLPADRTVITKEDVRDFGDVSLALMDVYEQAIAALTAEFGLSEGVLRKWLEESFITDLGTRAQTYEGRDQTRGLPNGVARAFERRHILRSERRSGARWYELQHDRLIEPIQLANRPWTGSGTVRDTVEPRASDYQRSAEAALAEGDFTSAARYATQCVRTAERGTDEPSLRTAAEANSLLGDITFLQGRPDEAERRYRDALRQFAAVSAWSAVARLQQAIGRIHLGRRLPDQALEQFQGALHHLPNDHSIRIDLGRASWHSGRLVAALSLFNSVLVASPDNEHALADRTEILADLGDYVAALEDFARLSRMYPDRASSPEIQAAAGLALAGLGRGDEAENHLDGALVDAPDSGPVLLRVAKAAALMGKIRRAKALAQTALDSSNPPLFAHHFDQATDMLRAFD
;
A
#
# COMPACT_ATOMS: atom_id res chain seq x y z
N MET A 1 -37.02 -4.82 7.32
CA MET A 1 -36.71 -3.75 6.34
C MET A 1 -35.29 -3.36 6.61
N ASP A 2 -34.46 -3.31 5.57
CA ASP A 2 -33.06 -2.96 5.73
C ASP A 2 -32.94 -1.49 6.17
N ASN A 3 -31.98 -1.21 7.05
CA ASN A 3 -31.73 0.14 7.56
C ASN A 3 -31.05 0.98 6.47
N PRO A 4 -31.64 2.12 6.05
CA PRO A 4 -31.08 2.93 4.96
C PRO A 4 -29.91 3.83 5.42
N TYR A 5 -29.54 3.80 6.71
CA TYR A 5 -28.40 4.54 7.27
C TYR A 5 -27.28 3.57 7.63
N VAL A 6 -26.05 3.89 7.24
CA VAL A 6 -24.87 3.00 7.36
C VAL A 6 -24.08 3.17 8.68
N GLY A 7 -24.53 4.07 9.56
CA GLY A 7 -23.87 4.35 10.83
C GLY A 7 -22.45 4.89 10.64
N LEU A 8 -21.45 4.19 11.21
CA LEU A 8 -20.04 4.56 11.10
C LEU A 8 -19.36 4.06 9.83
N GLN A 9 -20.02 3.21 9.05
CA GLN A 9 -19.45 2.69 7.81
C GLN A 9 -19.46 3.78 6.72
N SER A 10 -18.56 3.65 5.75
CA SER A 10 -18.62 4.49 4.55
C SER A 10 -19.69 3.95 3.60
N PHE A 11 -20.42 4.85 2.94
CA PHE A 11 -21.29 4.48 1.82
C PHE A 11 -20.44 4.02 0.63
N ASP A 12 -20.81 2.91 0.00
CA ASP A 12 -20.22 2.43 -1.25
C ASP A 12 -21.06 2.82 -2.48
N ALA A 13 -20.68 2.35 -3.66
CA ALA A 13 -21.37 2.66 -4.90
C ALA A 13 -22.81 2.08 -4.98
N ASP A 14 -23.10 1.01 -4.26
CA ASP A 14 -24.43 0.38 -4.25
C ASP A 14 -25.41 1.19 -3.38
N HIS A 15 -24.89 1.99 -2.44
CA HIS A 15 -25.68 2.91 -1.62
C HIS A 15 -25.95 4.27 -2.29
N ALA A 16 -25.66 4.45 -3.59
CA ALA A 16 -25.80 5.73 -4.27
C ALA A 16 -27.20 6.37 -4.14
N GLU A 17 -28.25 5.56 -4.19
CA GLU A 17 -29.64 6.02 -4.05
C GLU A 17 -30.01 6.41 -2.61
N GLN A 18 -29.20 6.01 -1.63
CA GLN A 18 -29.35 6.33 -0.21
C GLN A 18 -28.42 7.47 0.23
N PHE A 19 -27.55 7.98 -0.65
CA PHE A 19 -26.56 8.99 -0.33
C PHE A 19 -27.09 10.42 -0.57
N PHE A 20 -27.63 11.04 0.48
CA PHE A 20 -28.23 12.38 0.45
C PHE A 20 -27.42 13.43 1.22
N GLY A 21 -27.76 14.71 1.04
CA GLY A 21 -27.12 15.84 1.70
C GLY A 21 -25.76 16.26 1.11
N ARG A 22 -25.30 15.60 0.06
CA ARG A 22 -24.02 15.88 -0.61
C ARG A 22 -24.16 16.07 -2.11
N SER A 23 -25.34 16.44 -2.59
CA SER A 23 -25.61 16.56 -4.03
C SER A 23 -24.70 17.59 -4.70
N ARG A 24 -24.46 18.72 -4.03
CA ARG A 24 -23.60 19.79 -4.53
C ARG A 24 -22.14 19.31 -4.62
N GLU A 25 -21.61 18.78 -3.53
CA GLU A 25 -20.22 18.30 -3.47
C GLU A 25 -19.98 17.12 -4.42
N SER A 26 -20.98 16.26 -4.60
CA SER A 26 -20.89 15.13 -5.53
C SER A 26 -20.79 15.61 -6.97
N SER A 27 -21.60 16.60 -7.35
CA SER A 27 -21.53 17.22 -8.68
C SER A 27 -20.23 18.01 -8.85
N GLU A 28 -19.83 18.80 -7.85
CA GLU A 28 -18.58 19.57 -7.88
C GLU A 28 -17.36 18.66 -8.06
N LEU A 29 -17.28 17.55 -7.32
CA LEU A 29 -16.17 16.59 -7.47
C LEU A 29 -16.18 15.93 -8.86
N ALA A 30 -17.35 15.55 -9.37
CA ALA A 30 -17.49 14.97 -10.71
C ALA A 30 -17.09 15.98 -11.81
N ASP A 31 -17.52 17.24 -11.69
CA ASP A 31 -17.20 18.32 -12.62
C ASP A 31 -15.70 18.64 -12.59
N LEU A 32 -15.12 18.77 -11.39
CA LEU A 32 -13.68 18.99 -11.23
C LEU A 32 -12.87 17.86 -11.86
N TRP A 33 -13.30 16.60 -11.72
CA TRP A 33 -12.65 15.48 -12.39
C TRP A 33 -12.82 15.56 -13.92
N CYS A 34 -13.99 15.96 -14.41
CA CYS A 34 -14.26 16.16 -15.84
C CYS A 34 -13.47 17.33 -16.46
N SER A 35 -12.90 18.22 -15.66
CA SER A 35 -12.14 19.38 -16.18
C SER A 35 -10.65 19.38 -15.81
N ASN A 36 -10.19 18.45 -14.97
CA ASN A 36 -8.80 18.43 -14.48
C ASN A 36 -8.17 17.05 -14.63
N GLN A 37 -6.83 17.02 -14.75
CA GLN A 37 -6.05 15.80 -14.75
C GLN A 37 -5.85 15.26 -13.33
N LEU A 38 -5.77 16.15 -12.34
CA LEU A 38 -5.66 15.81 -10.92
C LEU A 38 -6.68 16.58 -10.09
N VAL A 39 -7.41 15.88 -9.23
CA VAL A 39 -8.27 16.48 -8.20
C VAL A 39 -7.84 15.98 -6.83
N ILE A 40 -7.54 16.91 -5.92
CA ILE A 40 -7.19 16.60 -4.52
C ILE A 40 -8.41 16.87 -3.66
N LEU A 41 -9.07 15.80 -3.21
CA LEU A 41 -10.15 15.84 -2.23
C LEU A 41 -9.56 15.77 -0.81
N TYR A 42 -9.74 16.80 -0.01
CA TYR A 42 -9.17 16.83 1.34
C TYR A 42 -10.17 17.30 2.41
N GLY A 43 -9.93 16.89 3.65
CA GLY A 43 -10.79 17.27 4.79
C GLY A 43 -10.53 16.44 6.04
N PRO A 44 -11.18 16.78 7.17
CA PRO A 44 -11.03 16.05 8.44
C PRO A 44 -11.36 14.55 8.33
N SER A 45 -10.91 13.76 9.31
CA SER A 45 -11.32 12.36 9.42
C SER A 45 -12.81 12.26 9.75
N GLY A 46 -13.51 11.25 9.22
CA GLY A 46 -14.96 11.05 9.46
C GLY A 46 -15.91 12.02 8.73
N ILE A 47 -15.38 12.98 7.95
CA ILE A 47 -16.21 13.97 7.22
C ILE A 47 -16.95 13.40 5.99
N GLY A 48 -16.68 12.13 5.64
CA GLY A 48 -17.33 11.43 4.53
C GLY A 48 -16.60 11.50 3.19
N LYS A 49 -15.27 11.68 3.14
CA LYS A 49 -14.49 11.69 1.89
C LYS A 49 -14.67 10.42 1.06
N THR A 50 -14.47 9.26 1.69
CA THR A 50 -14.65 7.95 1.05
C THR A 50 -16.10 7.77 0.58
N SER A 51 -17.10 8.10 1.40
CA SER A 51 -18.51 8.06 1.01
C SER A 51 -18.83 8.98 -0.17
N LEU A 52 -18.30 10.21 -0.18
CA LEU A 52 -18.48 11.16 -1.29
C LEU A 52 -17.88 10.63 -2.58
N LEU A 53 -16.71 10.01 -2.52
CA LEU A 53 -16.06 9.42 -3.69
C LEU A 53 -16.87 8.24 -4.23
N HIS A 54 -17.22 7.28 -3.38
CA HIS A 54 -17.85 6.02 -3.78
C HIS A 54 -19.35 6.14 -4.10
N ALA A 55 -20.13 6.79 -3.24
CA ALA A 55 -21.59 6.88 -3.37
C ALA A 55 -22.05 8.20 -4.02
N GLY A 56 -21.23 9.24 -3.93
CA GLY A 56 -21.54 10.57 -4.46
C GLY A 56 -21.08 10.75 -5.91
N ALA A 57 -19.79 10.90 -6.11
CA ALA A 57 -19.20 11.30 -7.38
C ALA A 57 -19.20 10.16 -8.40
N LEU A 58 -18.70 8.97 -8.03
CA LEU A 58 -18.56 7.84 -8.96
C LEU A 58 -19.87 7.43 -9.66
N PRO A 59 -21.03 7.33 -8.98
CA PRO A 59 -22.28 6.94 -9.63
C PRO A 59 -22.83 8.01 -10.59
N ARG A 60 -22.41 9.27 -10.45
CA ARG A 60 -22.78 10.38 -11.35
C ARG A 60 -21.97 10.36 -12.66
N LEU A 61 -20.84 9.66 -12.67
CA LEU A 61 -20.03 9.45 -13.87
C LEU A 61 -20.74 8.50 -14.83
N ARG A 62 -20.99 8.93 -16.08
CA ARG A 62 -21.67 8.10 -17.09
C ARG A 62 -20.75 6.98 -17.57
N ARG A 63 -21.06 5.73 -17.18
CA ARG A 63 -20.25 4.53 -17.48
C ARG A 63 -20.04 4.27 -18.98
N ASP A 64 -20.94 4.76 -19.84
CA ASP A 64 -20.83 4.61 -21.30
C ASP A 64 -19.80 5.58 -21.94
N HIS A 65 -19.29 6.54 -21.17
CA HIS A 65 -18.37 7.57 -21.65
C HIS A 65 -17.05 7.62 -20.89
N ILE A 66 -16.81 6.67 -19.98
CA ILE A 66 -15.65 6.68 -19.08
C ILE A 66 -15.11 5.25 -18.94
N ASP A 67 -13.79 5.10 -18.99
CA ASP A 67 -13.13 3.89 -18.48
C ASP A 67 -12.85 4.05 -16.99
N LEU A 68 -13.22 3.07 -16.17
CA LEU A 68 -13.27 3.22 -14.72
C LEU A 68 -12.44 2.14 -14.03
N LEU A 69 -11.51 2.60 -13.19
CA LEU A 69 -10.82 1.78 -12.21
C LEU A 69 -11.56 1.79 -10.87
N PRO A 70 -11.50 0.68 -10.10
CA PRO A 70 -11.82 0.69 -8.68
C PRO A 70 -11.02 1.78 -7.94
N VAL A 71 -11.52 2.22 -6.78
CA VAL A 71 -10.75 3.12 -5.91
C VAL A 71 -9.58 2.34 -5.31
N GLY A 72 -8.37 2.87 -5.47
CA GLY A 72 -7.12 2.23 -5.04
C GLY A 72 -6.67 2.65 -3.63
N ARG A 73 -5.81 1.82 -3.05
CA ARG A 73 -5.02 2.09 -1.83
C ARG A 73 -3.55 1.79 -2.13
N ALA A 74 -2.63 2.61 -1.63
CA ALA A 74 -1.20 2.46 -1.85
C ALA A 74 -0.48 2.28 -0.51
N VAL A 75 -0.64 1.10 0.10
CA VAL A 75 0.00 0.76 1.40
C VAL A 75 0.97 -0.39 1.20
N PRO A 76 2.25 -0.26 1.63
CA PRO A 76 3.18 -1.37 1.63
C PRO A 76 2.64 -2.50 2.51
N ALA A 77 2.22 -3.60 1.88
CA ALA A 77 1.77 -4.81 2.55
C ALA A 77 2.66 -5.99 2.14
N ALA A 78 2.94 -6.89 3.08
CA ALA A 78 3.75 -8.08 2.87
C ALA A 78 2.94 -9.15 2.10
N VAL A 79 2.71 -8.92 0.80
CA VAL A 79 2.06 -9.90 -0.09
C VAL A 79 3.10 -10.86 -0.68
N LEU A 80 4.34 -10.39 -0.84
CA LEU A 80 5.47 -11.14 -1.38
C LEU A 80 6.69 -10.96 -0.46
N PRO A 81 7.58 -11.97 -0.33
CA PRO A 81 8.78 -11.83 0.49
C PRO A 81 9.68 -10.68 0.00
N ALA A 82 10.28 -9.92 0.91
CA ALA A 82 11.01 -8.68 0.60
C ALA A 82 12.11 -8.82 -0.48
N PRO A 83 12.92 -9.90 -0.54
CA PRO A 83 13.89 -10.08 -1.62
C PRO A 83 13.23 -10.17 -2.99
N THR A 84 12.02 -10.74 -3.08
CA THR A 84 11.24 -10.82 -4.32
C THR A 84 10.62 -9.48 -4.71
N MET A 85 10.44 -8.58 -3.73
CA MET A 85 10.04 -7.19 -3.95
C MET A 85 11.19 -6.27 -4.31
N ALA A 86 12.46 -6.67 -4.21
CA ALA A 86 13.59 -5.79 -4.55
C ALA A 86 13.56 -5.26 -6.01
N THR A 87 12.78 -5.90 -6.89
CA THR A 87 12.51 -5.46 -8.27
C THR A 87 11.22 -4.63 -8.41
N HIS A 88 10.47 -4.40 -7.34
CA HIS A 88 9.13 -3.79 -7.38
C HIS A 88 8.94 -2.75 -6.30
N ASN A 89 8.32 -1.63 -6.66
CA ASN A 89 7.89 -0.66 -5.69
C ASN A 89 6.67 -1.19 -4.89
N PRO A 90 6.73 -1.29 -3.54
CA PRO A 90 5.63 -1.81 -2.73
C PRO A 90 4.35 -0.98 -2.83
N PHE A 91 4.47 0.34 -3.00
CA PHE A 91 3.32 1.24 -3.16
C PHE A 91 2.62 0.98 -4.50
N THR A 92 3.39 0.86 -5.58
CA THR A 92 2.90 0.49 -6.91
C THR A 92 2.16 -0.83 -6.85
N PHE A 93 2.80 -1.88 -6.31
CA PHE A 93 2.19 -3.21 -6.26
C PHE A 93 0.86 -3.23 -5.50
N SER A 94 0.78 -2.54 -4.36
CA SER A 94 -0.45 -2.41 -3.56
C SER A 94 -1.55 -1.65 -4.31
N LEU A 95 -1.19 -0.58 -5.00
CA LEU A 95 -2.11 0.20 -5.81
C LEU A 95 -2.69 -0.64 -6.96
N LEU A 96 -1.82 -1.30 -7.72
CA LEU A 96 -2.23 -2.15 -8.85
C LEU A 96 -3.14 -3.28 -8.39
N SER A 97 -2.83 -3.89 -7.24
CA SER A 97 -3.67 -4.94 -6.63
C SER A 97 -5.05 -4.41 -6.24
N SER A 98 -5.14 -3.15 -5.78
CA SER A 98 -6.41 -2.50 -5.45
C SER A 98 -7.22 -2.13 -6.70
N TRP A 99 -6.54 -1.71 -7.78
CA TRP A 99 -7.15 -1.36 -9.06
C TRP A 99 -7.54 -2.57 -9.92
N SER A 100 -6.94 -3.74 -9.66
CA SER A 100 -7.28 -4.98 -10.34
C SER A 100 -7.30 -6.16 -9.37
N PRO A 101 -8.32 -6.23 -8.48
CA PRO A 101 -8.39 -7.29 -7.47
C PRO A 101 -8.60 -8.69 -8.07
N ALA A 102 -9.03 -8.78 -9.34
CA ALA A 102 -9.19 -10.03 -10.06
C ALA A 102 -7.87 -10.55 -10.68
N ASP A 103 -6.86 -9.70 -10.82
CA ASP A 103 -5.57 -10.08 -11.39
C ASP A 103 -4.70 -10.81 -10.38
N SER A 104 -3.95 -11.80 -10.86
CA SER A 104 -3.01 -12.51 -9.99
C SER A 104 -1.83 -11.60 -9.62
N PRO A 105 -1.30 -11.70 -8.38
CA PRO A 105 -0.06 -11.04 -7.97
C PRO A 105 1.10 -11.22 -8.95
N VAL A 106 1.17 -12.38 -9.62
CA VAL A 106 2.19 -12.69 -10.64
C VAL A 106 2.06 -11.77 -11.86
N ARG A 107 0.82 -11.48 -12.30
CA ARG A 107 0.57 -10.60 -13.46
C ARG A 107 0.93 -9.15 -13.16
N LEU A 108 0.72 -8.72 -11.91
CA LEU A 108 0.97 -7.35 -11.48
C LEU A 108 2.44 -7.13 -11.09
N ALA A 109 3.14 -8.19 -10.70
CA ALA A 109 4.58 -8.14 -10.45
C ALA A 109 5.32 -7.70 -11.72
N GLY A 110 6.17 -6.70 -11.57
CA GLY A 110 7.06 -6.19 -12.61
C GLY A 110 6.48 -5.03 -13.39
N LYS A 111 5.21 -4.70 -13.18
CA LYS A 111 4.55 -3.60 -13.87
C LYS A 111 4.75 -2.29 -13.13
N THR A 112 5.06 -1.25 -13.89
CA THR A 112 4.82 0.12 -13.45
C THR A 112 3.33 0.47 -13.55
N VAL A 113 2.92 1.59 -12.98
CA VAL A 113 1.60 2.19 -13.16
C VAL A 113 1.33 2.41 -14.65
N SER A 114 2.30 2.95 -15.41
CA SER A 114 2.16 3.14 -16.86
C SER A 114 1.93 1.82 -17.59
N ASP A 115 2.76 0.80 -17.35
CA ASP A 115 2.63 -0.52 -18.01
C ASP A 115 1.25 -1.12 -17.73
N PHE A 116 0.80 -1.06 -16.47
CA PHE A 116 -0.50 -1.57 -16.08
C PHE A 116 -1.65 -0.87 -16.82
N LEU A 117 -1.59 0.46 -16.92
CA LEU A 117 -2.65 1.24 -17.57
C LEU A 117 -2.64 1.06 -19.09
N LEU A 118 -1.46 0.99 -19.72
CA LEU A 118 -1.30 0.80 -21.16
C LEU A 118 -1.65 -0.63 -21.62
N ASP A 119 -1.40 -1.64 -20.78
CA ASP A 119 -1.79 -3.04 -21.06
C ASP A 119 -3.30 -3.28 -20.99
N ARG A 120 -4.06 -2.33 -20.43
CA ARG A 120 -5.52 -2.43 -20.38
C ARG A 120 -6.09 -2.10 -21.76
N PRO A 121 -7.08 -2.88 -22.23
CA PRO A 121 -7.81 -2.51 -23.43
C PRO A 121 -8.59 -1.21 -23.16
N ALA A 122 -8.12 -0.09 -23.72
CA ALA A 122 -8.79 1.19 -23.59
C ALA A 122 -10.21 1.11 -24.14
N LYS A 123 -11.20 1.55 -23.36
CA LYS A 123 -12.55 1.78 -23.90
C LYS A 123 -12.51 2.98 -24.82
N LYS A 124 -13.21 2.88 -25.94
CA LYS A 124 -13.22 3.92 -26.98
C LYS A 124 -14.64 4.44 -27.22
N HIS A 125 -14.73 5.70 -27.60
CA HIS A 125 -15.93 6.29 -28.21
C HIS A 125 -16.24 5.63 -29.56
N ARG A 126 -17.44 5.88 -30.10
CA ARG A 126 -17.86 5.33 -31.41
C ARG A 126 -17.02 5.82 -32.58
N ASP A 127 -16.37 6.97 -32.44
CA ASP A 127 -15.45 7.59 -33.39
C ASP A 127 -14.01 7.07 -33.27
N GLY A 128 -13.71 6.23 -32.28
CA GLY A 128 -12.43 5.56 -32.09
C GLY A 128 -11.46 6.25 -31.11
N GLU A 129 -11.83 7.40 -30.54
CA GLU A 129 -11.04 8.08 -29.50
C GLU A 129 -11.14 7.36 -28.15
N ASP A 130 -10.08 7.38 -27.34
CA ASP A 130 -10.09 6.76 -26.01
C ASP A 130 -11.01 7.54 -25.06
N LEU A 131 -11.82 6.81 -24.28
CA LEU A 131 -12.61 7.40 -23.20
C LEU A 131 -11.67 7.93 -22.12
N PRO A 132 -12.01 9.03 -21.43
CA PRO A 132 -11.32 9.44 -20.22
C PRO A 132 -11.25 8.29 -19.21
N LEU A 133 -10.06 8.05 -18.66
CA LEU A 133 -9.78 7.00 -17.68
C LEU A 133 -9.84 7.58 -16.26
N PHE A 134 -10.86 7.19 -15.51
CA PHE A 134 -11.00 7.49 -14.09
C PHE A 134 -10.09 6.58 -13.27
N ALA A 135 -9.24 7.19 -12.44
CA ALA A 135 -8.50 6.52 -11.39
C ALA A 135 -8.64 7.30 -10.08
N ALA A 136 -8.73 6.60 -8.95
CA ALA A 136 -8.71 7.25 -7.65
C ALA A 136 -7.82 6.49 -6.66
N ILE A 137 -7.23 7.24 -5.72
CA ILE A 137 -6.44 6.70 -4.61
C ILE A 137 -6.96 7.34 -3.31
N ASP A 138 -7.50 6.52 -2.42
CA ASP A 138 -8.00 6.96 -1.11
C ASP A 138 -6.96 6.73 0.00
N GLN A 139 -7.01 7.53 1.06
CA GLN A 139 -6.02 7.55 2.14
C GLN A 139 -4.57 7.80 1.66
N PHE A 140 -4.40 8.74 0.73
CA PHE A 140 -3.09 9.01 0.13
C PHE A 140 -2.03 9.49 1.12
N GLU A 141 -2.43 9.96 2.31
CA GLU A 141 -1.50 10.26 3.39
C GLU A 141 -0.59 9.08 3.77
N GLU A 142 -0.99 7.83 3.53
CA GLU A 142 -0.19 6.64 3.84
C GLU A 142 1.11 6.58 3.04
N VAL A 143 1.10 7.09 1.81
CA VAL A 143 2.30 7.25 0.97
C VAL A 143 3.19 8.37 1.50
N LEU A 144 2.60 9.45 1.99
CA LEU A 144 3.31 10.66 2.39
C LEU A 144 3.95 10.57 3.77
N VAL A 145 3.33 9.81 4.69
CA VAL A 145 3.79 9.55 6.06
C VAL A 145 4.81 8.39 6.10
N ALA A 146 5.18 7.84 4.94
CA ALA A 146 6.23 6.83 4.80
C ALA A 146 7.49 7.20 5.59
N THR A 147 7.96 6.29 6.44
CA THR A 147 9.16 6.48 7.26
C THR A 147 10.43 6.50 6.40
N SER A 148 11.57 6.83 7.03
CA SER A 148 12.88 6.91 6.34
C SER A 148 13.21 5.66 5.51
N VAL A 149 12.71 4.49 5.89
CA VAL A 149 12.97 3.25 5.17
C VAL A 149 12.20 3.17 3.86
N TRP A 150 10.92 3.56 3.86
CA TRP A 150 10.07 3.53 2.67
C TRP A 150 10.15 4.83 1.87
N ARG A 151 10.90 5.82 2.35
CA ARG A 151 10.94 7.16 1.76
C ARG A 151 11.35 7.15 0.30
N LYS A 152 12.43 6.43 -0.02
CA LYS A 152 12.90 6.32 -1.41
C LYS A 152 11.82 5.69 -2.29
N GLN A 153 11.21 4.59 -1.86
CA GLN A 153 10.16 3.92 -2.61
C GLN A 153 8.91 4.80 -2.75
N ALA A 154 8.54 5.58 -1.74
CA ALA A 154 7.45 6.53 -1.83
C ALA A 154 7.74 7.63 -2.88
N ASP A 155 8.96 8.17 -2.88
CA ASP A 155 9.40 9.17 -3.87
C ASP A 155 9.46 8.60 -5.30
N ASP A 156 9.98 7.37 -5.44
CA ASP A 156 10.01 6.64 -6.72
C ASP A 156 8.57 6.38 -7.22
N PHE A 157 7.65 5.99 -6.33
CA PHE A 157 6.24 5.78 -6.65
C PHE A 157 5.54 7.08 -7.08
N LEU A 158 5.81 8.20 -6.42
CA LEU A 158 5.25 9.51 -6.81
C LEU A 158 5.77 9.94 -8.19
N THR A 159 7.03 9.64 -8.50
CA THR A 159 7.63 9.86 -9.83
C THR A 159 6.98 8.99 -10.88
N GLU A 160 6.77 7.71 -10.58
CA GLU A 160 6.09 6.74 -11.43
C GLU A 160 4.64 7.16 -11.71
N LEU A 161 3.90 7.58 -10.68
CA LEU A 161 2.53 8.06 -10.83
C LEU A 161 2.45 9.33 -11.69
N GLY A 162 3.42 10.24 -11.56
CA GLY A 162 3.54 11.43 -12.42
C GLY A 162 4.01 11.13 -13.85
N ARG A 163 4.65 9.98 -14.11
CA ARG A 163 4.91 9.49 -15.48
C ARG A 163 3.65 8.92 -16.09
N ALA A 164 2.88 8.13 -15.35
CA ALA A 164 1.63 7.56 -15.83
C ALA A 164 0.62 8.62 -16.30
N THR A 165 0.56 9.79 -15.64
CA THR A 165 -0.29 10.90 -16.10
C THR A 165 0.17 11.52 -17.42
N LYS A 166 1.44 11.35 -17.81
CA LYS A 166 1.99 11.79 -19.10
C LYS A 166 1.87 10.72 -20.18
N ASP A 167 2.20 9.47 -19.82
CA ASP A 167 2.19 8.31 -20.72
C ASP A 167 0.76 7.92 -21.14
N VAL A 168 -0.22 8.20 -20.27
CA VAL A 168 -1.65 7.97 -20.52
C VAL A 168 -2.37 9.32 -20.48
N PRO A 169 -2.42 10.10 -21.58
CA PRO A 169 -2.95 11.47 -21.59
C PRO A 169 -4.43 11.59 -21.20
N HIS A 170 -5.19 10.49 -21.35
CA HIS A 170 -6.60 10.42 -20.96
C HIS A 170 -6.81 9.99 -19.50
N LEU A 171 -5.74 9.71 -18.74
CA LEU A 171 -5.79 9.41 -17.30
C LEU A 171 -6.15 10.66 -16.50
N ARG A 172 -7.14 10.52 -15.61
CA ARG A 172 -7.60 11.57 -14.70
C ARG A 172 -7.71 11.01 -13.29
N LEU A 173 -6.91 11.58 -12.39
CA LEU A 173 -6.68 11.07 -11.05
C LEU A 173 -7.44 11.86 -9.98
N VAL A 174 -8.11 11.16 -9.07
CA VAL A 174 -8.62 11.71 -7.81
C VAL A 174 -7.78 11.20 -6.65
N ILE A 175 -7.20 12.11 -5.86
CA ILE A 175 -6.48 11.79 -4.64
C ILE A 175 -7.32 12.23 -3.44
N SER A 176 -7.72 11.30 -2.58
CA SER A 176 -8.38 11.59 -1.31
C SER A 176 -7.35 11.53 -0.17
N ILE A 177 -7.24 12.61 0.59
CA ILE A 177 -6.21 12.81 1.62
C ILE A 177 -6.77 13.49 2.88
N ARG A 178 -6.18 13.23 4.04
CA ARG A 178 -6.48 14.01 5.25
C ARG A 178 -5.94 15.45 5.17
N GLU A 179 -6.69 16.37 5.77
CA GLU A 179 -6.34 17.80 5.80
C GLU A 179 -4.97 18.10 6.42
N ASP A 180 -4.57 17.36 7.45
CA ASP A 180 -3.26 17.50 8.12
C ASP A 180 -2.08 16.97 7.28
N ALA A 181 -2.34 16.16 6.25
CA ALA A 181 -1.32 15.60 5.36
C ALA A 181 -1.16 16.39 4.05
N VAL A 182 -2.05 17.35 3.74
CA VAL A 182 -2.02 18.12 2.47
C VAL A 182 -0.69 18.84 2.27
N ALA A 183 -0.09 19.38 3.33
CA ALA A 183 1.18 20.09 3.24
C ALA A 183 2.32 19.22 2.69
N ALA A 184 2.32 17.91 3.00
CA ALA A 184 3.33 16.97 2.53
C ALA A 184 3.17 16.64 1.03
N LEU A 185 1.98 16.85 0.45
CA LEU A 185 1.70 16.62 -0.97
C LEU A 185 2.16 17.78 -1.88
N LEU A 186 2.22 19.00 -1.35
CA LEU A 186 2.50 20.23 -2.11
C LEU A 186 3.75 20.13 -3.03
N PRO A 187 4.89 19.56 -2.61
CA PRO A 187 6.08 19.46 -3.47
C PRO A 187 5.88 18.56 -4.70
N TYR A 188 4.90 17.64 -4.66
CA TYR A 188 4.67 16.63 -5.68
C TYR A 188 3.53 16.98 -6.64
N GLU A 189 2.71 17.99 -6.33
CA GLU A 189 1.54 18.29 -7.16
C GLU A 189 1.89 18.61 -8.61
N SER A 190 2.99 19.34 -8.85
CA SER A 190 3.44 19.69 -10.21
C SER A 190 3.99 18.47 -10.96
N LEU A 191 4.54 17.49 -10.23
CA LEU A 191 5.00 16.22 -10.78
C LEU A 191 3.83 15.35 -11.21
N LEU A 192 2.78 15.29 -10.38
CA LEU A 192 1.59 14.48 -10.62
C LEU A 192 0.71 15.05 -11.74
N ALA A 193 0.48 16.36 -11.74
CA ALA A 193 -0.23 17.05 -12.82
C ALA A 193 0.22 18.51 -12.88
N GLY A 194 0.79 18.92 -14.02
CA GLY A 194 1.42 20.23 -14.21
C GLY A 194 0.55 21.40 -13.75
N HIS A 195 -0.31 21.93 -14.63
CA HIS A 195 -1.23 23.04 -14.31
C HIS A 195 -2.71 22.61 -14.26
N ALA A 196 -3.06 21.44 -14.81
CA ALA A 196 -4.42 20.93 -14.88
C ALA A 196 -4.84 20.22 -13.58
N ARG A 197 -4.86 20.97 -12.47
CA ARG A 197 -5.13 20.45 -11.12
C ARG A 197 -6.12 21.30 -10.36
N ALA A 198 -6.94 20.65 -9.53
CA ALA A 198 -7.87 21.30 -8.63
C ALA A 198 -7.79 20.71 -7.21
N ARG A 199 -8.19 21.50 -6.22
CA ARG A 199 -8.34 21.05 -4.83
C ARG A 199 -9.77 21.31 -4.37
N MET A 200 -10.33 20.35 -3.65
CA MET A 200 -11.67 20.45 -3.07
C MET A 200 -11.59 20.11 -1.59
N ARG A 201 -11.95 21.08 -0.74
CA ARG A 201 -12.07 20.86 0.71
C ARG A 201 -13.48 20.37 1.02
N LEU A 202 -13.59 19.19 1.61
CA LEU A 202 -14.86 18.67 2.12
C LEU A 202 -15.08 19.15 3.56
N LEU A 203 -16.18 19.88 3.75
CA LEU A 203 -16.61 20.45 5.04
C LEU A 203 -17.73 19.60 5.65
N ALA A 204 -18.10 19.87 6.90
CA ALA A 204 -19.26 19.26 7.55
C ALA A 204 -20.57 19.69 6.85
N LEU A 205 -21.67 18.98 7.12
CA LEU A 205 -22.96 19.25 6.48
C LEU A 205 -23.53 20.56 6.99
N ARG A 206 -24.13 21.34 6.09
CA ARG A 206 -24.99 22.47 6.47
C ARG A 206 -26.31 21.93 7.03
N PRO A 207 -27.08 22.71 7.80
CA PRO A 207 -28.33 22.24 8.39
C PRO A 207 -29.31 21.67 7.35
N ASP A 208 -29.53 22.38 6.24
CA ASP A 208 -30.44 21.94 5.17
C ASP A 208 -29.96 20.64 4.49
N ASP A 209 -28.66 20.55 4.26
CA ASP A 209 -28.02 19.36 3.69
C ASP A 209 -28.11 18.16 4.65
N ALA A 210 -27.97 18.41 5.97
CA ALA A 210 -28.16 17.42 7.00
C ALA A 210 -29.61 16.93 7.06
N VAL A 211 -30.60 17.83 6.99
CA VAL A 211 -32.02 17.42 6.91
C VAL A 211 -32.27 16.56 5.68
N ALA A 212 -31.70 16.92 4.53
CA ALA A 212 -31.78 16.08 3.33
C ALA A 212 -31.15 14.69 3.54
N ALA A 213 -30.01 14.60 4.25
CA ALA A 213 -29.37 13.34 4.62
C ALA A 213 -30.19 12.50 5.60
N VAL A 214 -31.00 13.12 6.46
CA VAL A 214 -31.96 12.41 7.34
C VAL A 214 -33.15 11.91 6.54
N VAL A 215 -33.84 12.78 5.80
CA VAL A 215 -35.13 12.44 5.19
C VAL A 215 -34.97 11.62 3.91
N GLY A 216 -33.96 11.92 3.10
CA GLY A 216 -33.75 11.32 1.78
C GLY A 216 -33.77 9.79 1.76
N PRO A 217 -32.95 9.11 2.59
CA PRO A 217 -32.86 7.65 2.60
C PRO A 217 -34.19 6.96 2.96
N SER A 218 -35.08 7.61 3.72
CA SER A 218 -36.39 7.05 4.09
C SER A 218 -37.38 7.00 2.91
N ARG A 219 -37.17 7.77 1.84
CA ARG A 219 -38.13 7.89 0.72
C ARG A 219 -38.31 6.62 -0.09
N SER A 220 -37.32 5.71 -0.07
CA SER A 220 -37.40 4.40 -0.71
C SER A 220 -38.02 3.33 0.20
N THR A 221 -38.54 3.74 1.35
CA THR A 221 -39.12 2.85 2.37
C THR A 221 -40.58 3.22 2.67
N PRO A 222 -41.32 2.36 3.39
CA PRO A 222 -42.65 2.69 3.92
C PRO A 222 -42.68 3.74 5.04
N ARG A 223 -41.52 4.21 5.54
CA ARG A 223 -41.44 5.18 6.63
C ARG A 223 -41.25 6.61 6.09
N SER A 224 -41.87 7.59 6.75
CA SER A 224 -41.71 9.02 6.46
C SER A 224 -41.51 9.82 7.73
N TYR A 225 -40.95 11.03 7.65
CA TYR A 225 -40.84 11.95 8.78
C TYR A 225 -42.05 12.90 8.86
N GLU A 226 -42.51 13.17 10.09
CA GLU A 226 -43.38 14.30 10.40
C GLU A 226 -42.67 15.64 10.11
N GLU A 227 -43.43 16.70 9.86
CA GLU A 227 -42.94 18.08 9.78
C GLU A 227 -42.08 18.47 10.99
N ASP A 228 -40.93 19.10 10.74
CA ASP A 228 -39.86 19.47 11.69
C ASP A 228 -39.20 18.32 12.50
N ALA A 229 -39.57 17.06 12.31
CA ALA A 229 -38.96 15.97 13.08
C ALA A 229 -37.47 15.81 12.74
N ALA A 230 -37.12 15.86 11.45
CA ALA A 230 -35.74 15.80 10.99
C ALA A 230 -34.94 17.05 11.38
N GLU A 231 -35.57 18.22 11.33
CA GLU A 231 -35.02 19.51 11.72
C GLU A 231 -34.69 19.55 13.22
N ASN A 232 -35.53 18.92 14.06
CA ASN A 232 -35.25 18.76 15.48
C ASN A 232 -34.00 17.89 15.71
N LEU A 233 -33.90 16.73 15.04
CA LEU A 233 -32.71 15.87 15.12
C LEU A 233 -31.44 16.63 14.72
N VAL A 234 -31.51 17.38 13.63
CA VAL A 234 -30.39 18.20 13.13
C VAL A 234 -30.01 19.30 14.12
N ARG A 235 -30.99 19.97 14.75
CA ARG A 235 -30.74 21.00 15.77
C ARG A 235 -30.06 20.41 17.01
N ASP A 236 -30.49 19.22 17.44
CA ASP A 236 -29.88 18.53 18.58
C ASP A 236 -28.44 18.11 18.26
N LEU A 237 -28.19 17.62 17.04
CA LEU A 237 -26.85 17.29 16.56
C LEU A 237 -25.91 18.50 16.53
N ARG A 238 -26.42 19.69 16.21
CA ARG A 238 -25.70 20.97 16.25
C ARG A 238 -25.42 21.47 17.67
N THR A 239 -26.09 20.94 18.68
CA THR A 239 -25.94 21.39 20.07
C THR A 239 -24.84 20.59 20.78
N VAL A 240 -23.65 21.17 20.91
CA VAL A 240 -22.53 20.55 21.64
C VAL A 240 -22.60 20.92 23.11
N ARG A 241 -22.74 19.92 23.99
CA ARG A 241 -22.69 20.09 25.44
C ARG A 241 -21.27 19.82 25.94
N THR A 242 -20.59 20.85 26.43
CA THR A 242 -19.24 20.74 27.00
C THR A 242 -19.25 21.03 28.49
N ARG A 243 -18.43 20.31 29.25
CA ARG A 243 -18.18 20.60 30.66
C ARG A 243 -16.98 21.54 30.74
N ASN A 244 -17.16 22.74 31.29
CA ASN A 244 -16.06 23.66 31.48
C ASN A 244 -15.14 23.20 32.64
N THR A 245 -14.00 23.87 32.82
CA THR A 245 -13.01 23.56 33.89
C THR A 245 -13.56 23.68 35.32
N LEU A 246 -14.74 24.29 35.50
CA LEU A 246 -15.44 24.43 36.77
C LEU A 246 -16.54 23.37 36.97
N GLY A 247 -16.65 22.40 36.06
CA GLY A 247 -17.65 21.33 36.11
C GLY A 247 -19.05 21.72 35.65
N LYS A 248 -19.26 22.94 35.14
CA LYS A 248 -20.57 23.42 34.64
C LYS A 248 -20.75 23.02 33.18
N MET A 249 -21.93 22.48 32.86
CA MET A 249 -22.33 22.17 31.48
C MET A 249 -22.70 23.46 30.73
N THR A 250 -22.11 23.65 29.55
CA THR A 250 -22.43 24.72 28.60
C THR A 250 -22.83 24.10 27.27
N ALA A 251 -23.95 24.55 26.70
CA ALA A 251 -24.40 24.15 25.37
C ALA A 251 -24.03 25.24 24.36
N VAL A 252 -23.37 24.85 23.26
CA VAL A 252 -23.03 25.73 22.14
C VAL A 252 -23.66 25.14 20.88
N GLU A 253 -24.43 25.94 20.16
CA GLU A 253 -25.01 25.53 18.87
C GLU A 253 -24.03 25.88 17.73
N THR A 254 -23.69 24.89 16.91
CA THR A 254 -22.81 25.04 15.73
C THR A 254 -23.64 25.31 14.48
N ASP A 255 -23.03 25.88 13.44
CA ASP A 255 -23.63 26.07 12.11
C ASP A 255 -23.49 24.82 11.21
N GLN A 256 -22.86 23.77 11.71
CA GLN A 256 -22.50 22.57 10.95
C GLN A 256 -22.87 21.29 11.70
N VAL A 257 -23.17 20.23 10.95
CA VAL A 257 -23.45 18.88 11.44
C VAL A 257 -22.37 17.92 10.95
N GLU A 258 -21.76 17.21 11.89
CA GLU A 258 -20.81 16.15 11.57
C GLU A 258 -21.54 14.96 10.93
N PRO A 259 -21.20 14.57 9.69
CA PRO A 259 -21.94 13.53 8.96
C PRO A 259 -21.99 12.18 9.68
N TRP A 260 -20.90 11.78 10.31
CA TRP A 260 -20.84 10.52 11.05
C TRP A 260 -21.77 10.51 12.27
N GLN A 261 -21.94 11.64 12.96
CA GLN A 261 -22.86 11.74 14.10
C GLN A 261 -24.31 11.60 13.63
N LEU A 262 -24.62 12.24 12.50
CA LEU A 262 -25.93 12.14 11.87
C LEU A 262 -26.24 10.70 11.49
N GLN A 263 -25.32 10.00 10.84
CA GLN A 263 -25.53 8.61 10.42
C GLN A 263 -25.70 7.68 11.62
N VAL A 264 -24.90 7.83 12.68
CA VAL A 264 -25.07 7.05 13.91
C VAL A 264 -26.44 7.29 14.55
N ALA A 265 -26.86 8.55 14.65
CA ALA A 265 -28.15 8.89 15.24
C ALA A 265 -29.34 8.36 14.41
N CYS A 266 -29.27 8.49 13.08
CA CYS A 266 -30.32 8.00 12.19
C CYS A 266 -30.40 6.48 12.16
N ALA A 267 -29.25 5.79 12.14
CA ALA A 267 -29.20 4.34 12.17
C ALA A 267 -29.84 3.79 13.46
N ALA A 268 -29.46 4.36 14.61
CA ALA A 268 -30.01 3.95 15.91
C ALA A 268 -31.51 4.28 16.04
N LEU A 269 -31.95 5.46 15.59
CA LEU A 269 -33.36 5.82 15.51
C LEU A 269 -34.10 4.75 14.70
N TRP A 270 -33.61 4.41 13.51
CA TRP A 270 -34.24 3.46 12.61
C TRP A 270 -34.42 2.06 13.21
N ASP A 271 -33.36 1.54 13.83
CA ASP A 271 -33.33 0.19 14.39
C ASP A 271 -34.24 0.04 15.61
N ARG A 272 -34.43 1.13 16.38
CA ARG A 272 -35.24 1.13 17.61
C ARG A 272 -36.73 1.45 17.37
N LEU A 273 -37.08 2.00 16.20
CA LEU A 273 -38.47 2.31 15.87
C LEU A 273 -39.33 1.03 15.79
N PRO A 274 -40.56 1.04 16.37
CA PRO A 274 -41.51 -0.06 16.25
C PRO A 274 -41.76 -0.48 14.79
N ALA A 275 -41.97 -1.78 14.55
CA ALA A 275 -42.13 -2.32 13.20
C ALA A 275 -43.37 -1.80 12.46
N ASP A 276 -44.42 -1.42 13.20
CA ASP A 276 -45.66 -0.84 12.71
C ASP A 276 -45.59 0.69 12.52
N ARG A 277 -44.50 1.32 12.96
CA ARG A 277 -44.30 2.78 12.84
C ARG A 277 -43.98 3.15 11.39
N THR A 278 -44.90 3.88 10.75
CA THR A 278 -44.77 4.41 9.39
C THR A 278 -44.49 5.92 9.33
N VAL A 279 -44.85 6.69 10.36
CA VAL A 279 -44.52 8.11 10.45
C VAL A 279 -43.64 8.34 11.68
N ILE A 280 -42.44 8.85 11.47
CA ILE A 280 -41.45 9.18 12.50
C ILE A 280 -41.75 10.57 13.02
N THR A 281 -42.21 10.65 14.26
CA THR A 281 -42.65 11.89 14.91
C THR A 281 -41.51 12.61 15.64
N LYS A 282 -41.77 13.84 16.08
CA LYS A 282 -40.85 14.58 16.97
C LYS A 282 -40.59 13.84 18.28
N GLU A 283 -41.60 13.14 18.80
CA GLU A 283 -41.49 12.30 19.99
C GLU A 283 -40.60 11.08 19.72
N ASP A 284 -40.78 10.41 18.59
CA ASP A 284 -39.92 9.28 18.19
C ASP A 284 -38.44 9.71 18.06
N VAL A 285 -38.18 10.89 17.49
CA VAL A 285 -36.82 11.45 17.40
C VAL A 285 -36.22 11.70 18.79
N ARG A 286 -37.00 12.24 19.72
CA ARG A 286 -36.55 12.48 21.11
C ARG A 286 -36.29 11.17 21.85
N ASP A 287 -37.16 10.18 21.65
CA ASP A 287 -37.16 8.94 22.43
C ASP A 287 -36.15 7.91 21.89
N PHE A 288 -35.88 7.91 20.57
CA PHE A 288 -35.03 6.91 19.91
C PHE A 288 -33.81 7.49 19.17
N GLY A 289 -33.83 8.78 18.81
CA GLY A 289 -32.78 9.47 18.04
C GLY A 289 -31.70 10.15 18.88
N ASP A 290 -31.68 9.92 20.20
CA ASP A 290 -30.64 10.44 21.08
C ASP A 290 -29.27 9.88 20.66
N VAL A 291 -28.39 10.79 20.23
CA VAL A 291 -27.03 10.50 19.77
C VAL A 291 -26.20 9.83 20.85
N SER A 292 -26.37 10.21 22.12
CA SER A 292 -25.66 9.59 23.23
C SER A 292 -26.09 8.14 23.41
N LEU A 293 -27.39 7.83 23.29
CA LEU A 293 -27.87 6.45 23.30
C LEU A 293 -27.38 5.68 22.07
N ALA A 294 -27.33 6.32 20.90
CA ALA A 294 -26.84 5.69 19.67
C ALA A 294 -25.34 5.34 19.75
N LEU A 295 -24.52 6.27 20.27
CA LEU A 295 -23.10 6.06 20.53
C LEU A 295 -22.87 5.01 21.62
N MET A 296 -23.78 4.91 22.60
CA MET A 296 -23.77 3.84 23.58
C MET A 296 -23.95 2.47 22.91
N ASP A 297 -24.90 2.31 21.99
CA ASP A 297 -25.06 1.04 21.24
C ASP A 297 -23.83 0.71 20.39
N VAL A 298 -23.26 1.70 19.72
CA VAL A 298 -22.01 1.53 18.95
C VAL A 298 -20.87 1.05 19.86
N TYR A 299 -20.76 1.64 21.05
CA TYR A 299 -19.78 1.23 22.05
C TYR A 299 -20.05 -0.20 22.55
N GLU A 300 -21.30 -0.54 22.88
CA GLU A 300 -21.73 -1.88 23.29
C GLU A 300 -21.40 -2.94 22.22
N GLN A 301 -21.71 -2.66 20.95
CA GLN A 301 -21.37 -3.52 19.82
C GLN A 301 -19.85 -3.67 19.66
N ALA A 302 -19.10 -2.57 19.83
CA ALA A 302 -17.63 -2.63 19.80
C ALA A 302 -17.09 -3.51 20.93
N ILE A 303 -17.61 -3.39 22.14
CA ILE A 303 -17.24 -4.23 23.29
C ILE A 303 -17.53 -5.71 22.98
N ALA A 304 -18.75 -6.04 22.53
CA ALA A 304 -19.12 -7.42 22.20
C ALA A 304 -18.22 -8.01 21.10
N ALA A 305 -17.94 -7.24 20.03
CA ALA A 305 -17.08 -7.66 18.94
C ALA A 305 -15.64 -7.89 19.40
N LEU A 306 -15.09 -7.01 20.24
CA LEU A 306 -13.74 -7.16 20.78
C LEU A 306 -13.64 -8.31 21.78
N THR A 307 -14.69 -8.55 22.57
CA THR A 307 -14.79 -9.73 23.43
C THR A 307 -14.68 -11.02 22.62
N ALA A 308 -15.38 -11.12 21.49
CA ALA A 308 -15.25 -12.27 20.59
C ALA A 308 -13.87 -12.35 19.91
N GLU A 309 -13.37 -11.22 19.39
CA GLU A 309 -12.11 -11.11 18.63
C GLU A 309 -10.89 -11.50 19.49
N PHE A 310 -10.84 -11.01 20.73
CA PHE A 310 -9.68 -11.17 21.63
C PHE A 310 -9.92 -12.21 22.75
N GLY A 311 -11.16 -12.69 22.95
CA GLY A 311 -11.50 -13.58 24.06
C GLY A 311 -11.44 -12.91 25.43
N LEU A 312 -11.67 -11.59 25.49
CA LEU A 312 -11.63 -10.77 26.70
C LEU A 312 -13.01 -10.66 27.33
N SER A 313 -13.11 -10.65 28.66
CA SER A 313 -14.39 -10.33 29.30
C SER A 313 -14.75 -8.86 29.09
N GLU A 314 -16.06 -8.57 28.94
CA GLU A 314 -16.53 -7.20 28.71
C GLU A 314 -16.09 -6.26 29.83
N GLY A 315 -16.17 -6.69 31.09
CA GLY A 315 -15.76 -5.89 32.24
C GLY A 315 -14.30 -5.41 32.15
N VAL A 316 -13.40 -6.24 31.61
CA VAL A 316 -11.99 -5.85 31.40
C VAL A 316 -11.87 -4.77 30.32
N LEU A 317 -12.52 -4.95 29.17
CA LEU A 317 -12.49 -3.96 28.08
C LEU A 317 -13.11 -2.62 28.49
N ARG A 318 -14.25 -2.67 29.18
CA ARG A 318 -15.00 -1.50 29.64
C ARG A 318 -14.17 -0.66 30.60
N LYS A 319 -13.67 -1.31 31.66
CA LYS A 319 -12.82 -0.67 32.67
C LYS A 319 -11.54 -0.12 32.07
N TRP A 320 -10.88 -0.90 31.21
CA TRP A 320 -9.67 -0.45 30.53
C TRP A 320 -9.91 0.82 29.71
N LEU A 321 -11.00 0.86 28.93
CA LEU A 321 -11.29 1.99 28.07
C LEU A 321 -11.61 3.26 28.88
N GLU A 322 -12.39 3.12 29.95
CA GLU A 322 -12.74 4.23 30.82
C GLU A 322 -11.52 4.77 31.59
N GLU A 323 -10.74 3.90 32.26
CA GLU A 323 -9.55 4.31 33.02
C GLU A 323 -8.39 4.85 32.15
N SER A 324 -8.33 4.43 30.88
CA SER A 324 -7.23 4.80 29.98
C SER A 324 -7.49 6.05 29.15
N PHE A 325 -8.76 6.35 28.84
CA PHE A 325 -9.10 7.38 27.84
C PHE A 325 -10.07 8.45 28.35
N ILE A 326 -10.56 8.32 29.58
CA ILE A 326 -11.42 9.32 30.22
C ILE A 326 -10.72 9.78 31.52
N THR A 327 -10.52 11.09 31.66
CA THR A 327 -9.94 11.67 32.88
C THR A 327 -10.98 11.71 34.01
N ASP A 328 -10.52 11.89 35.25
CA ASP A 328 -11.39 12.11 36.41
C ASP A 328 -12.34 13.32 36.24
N LEU A 329 -11.99 14.28 35.37
CA LEU A 329 -12.79 15.45 35.05
C LEU A 329 -13.82 15.20 33.94
N GLY A 330 -13.88 13.99 33.38
CA GLY A 330 -14.77 13.65 32.27
C GLY A 330 -14.35 14.29 30.95
N THR A 331 -13.04 14.41 30.72
CA THR A 331 -12.45 14.87 29.45
C THR A 331 -11.63 13.75 28.80
N ARG A 332 -11.28 13.89 27.52
CA ARG A 332 -10.40 12.93 26.83
C ARG A 332 -9.01 12.88 27.47
N ALA A 333 -8.58 11.68 27.81
CA ALA A 333 -7.20 11.39 28.16
C ALA A 333 -6.43 10.87 26.93
N GLN A 334 -5.15 11.20 26.88
CA GLN A 334 -4.22 10.65 25.90
C GLN A 334 -3.43 9.52 26.55
N THR A 335 -3.35 8.38 25.85
CA THR A 335 -2.66 7.19 26.31
C THR A 335 -1.62 6.76 25.28
N TYR A 336 -0.42 6.49 25.77
CA TYR A 336 0.72 6.03 24.99
C TYR A 336 0.58 4.55 24.60
N GLU A 337 0.83 4.21 23.32
CA GLU A 337 1.01 2.83 22.89
C GLU A 337 2.35 2.31 23.41
N GLY A 338 2.31 1.44 24.42
CA GLY A 338 3.49 0.83 25.00
C GLY A 338 4.11 -0.22 24.08
N ARG A 339 5.17 -0.88 24.58
CA ARG A 339 5.92 -1.87 23.80
C ARG A 339 4.99 -2.96 23.26
N ASP A 340 4.41 -3.80 24.12
CA ASP A 340 3.50 -4.90 23.69
C ASP A 340 2.02 -4.60 23.98
N GLN A 341 1.80 -3.58 24.81
CA GLN A 341 0.52 -3.32 25.45
C GLN A 341 0.27 -1.83 25.57
N THR A 342 -1.01 -1.47 25.49
CA THR A 342 -1.53 -0.13 25.77
C THR A 342 -2.28 -0.24 27.09
N ARG A 343 -1.75 0.35 28.16
CA ARG A 343 -2.35 0.33 29.51
C ARG A 343 -2.76 -1.08 30.00
N GLY A 344 -1.92 -2.09 29.74
CA GLY A 344 -2.10 -3.46 30.24
C GLY A 344 -2.88 -4.41 29.30
N LEU A 345 -3.45 -3.92 28.20
CA LEU A 345 -4.05 -4.77 27.15
C LEU A 345 -3.17 -4.81 25.89
N PRO A 346 -3.25 -5.89 25.09
CA PRO A 346 -2.51 -5.98 23.83
C PRO A 346 -2.74 -4.75 22.94
N ASN A 347 -1.70 -4.25 22.26
CA ASN A 347 -1.83 -3.09 21.35
C ASN A 347 -2.90 -3.30 20.26
N GLY A 348 -3.11 -4.55 19.85
CA GLY A 348 -4.20 -4.94 18.95
C GLY A 348 -5.59 -4.50 19.42
N VAL A 349 -5.84 -4.43 20.73
CA VAL A 349 -7.12 -3.97 21.30
C VAL A 349 -7.35 -2.48 21.03
N ALA A 350 -6.35 -1.63 21.30
CA ALA A 350 -6.44 -0.20 20.99
C ALA A 350 -6.64 0.05 19.49
N ARG A 351 -5.88 -0.67 18.64
CA ARG A 351 -6.03 -0.62 17.17
C ARG A 351 -7.40 -1.11 16.71
N ALA A 352 -7.98 -2.12 17.37
CA ALA A 352 -9.30 -2.64 17.05
C ALA A 352 -10.43 -1.67 17.41
N PHE A 353 -10.28 -0.90 18.50
CA PHE A 353 -11.16 0.22 18.82
C PHE A 353 -11.00 1.38 17.83
N GLU A 354 -9.77 1.66 17.38
CA GLU A 354 -9.53 2.67 16.34
C GLU A 354 -10.20 2.30 15.02
N ARG A 355 -10.06 1.05 14.56
CA ARG A 355 -10.76 0.53 13.38
C ARG A 355 -12.29 0.60 13.48
N ARG A 356 -12.83 0.66 14.69
CA ARG A 356 -14.27 0.76 14.99
C ARG A 356 -14.70 2.18 15.37
N HIS A 357 -13.83 3.17 15.14
CA HIS A 357 -14.11 4.59 15.35
C HIS A 357 -14.44 4.99 16.80
N ILE A 358 -13.96 4.21 17.78
CA ILE A 358 -14.04 4.57 19.20
C ILE A 358 -12.79 5.37 19.61
N LEU A 359 -11.61 4.93 19.17
CA LEU A 359 -10.34 5.61 19.39
C LEU A 359 -9.84 6.29 18.11
N ARG A 360 -8.98 7.29 18.27
CA ARG A 360 -8.15 7.85 17.21
C ARG A 360 -6.69 7.87 17.66
N SER A 361 -5.77 7.71 16.71
CA SER A 361 -4.34 7.85 17.00
C SER A 361 -3.72 9.12 16.39
N GLU A 362 -2.67 9.60 17.06
CA GLU A 362 -1.77 10.65 16.60
C GLU A 362 -0.33 10.18 16.80
N ARG A 363 0.57 10.53 15.87
CA ARG A 363 2.01 10.26 16.03
C ARG A 363 2.73 11.50 16.54
N ARG A 364 3.46 11.33 17.65
CA ARG A 364 4.30 12.37 18.26
C ARG A 364 5.69 11.82 18.50
N SER A 365 6.70 12.42 17.88
CA SER A 365 8.11 11.99 18.00
C SER A 365 8.32 10.50 17.71
N GLY A 366 7.61 9.97 16.70
CA GLY A 366 7.68 8.56 16.30
C GLY A 366 6.85 7.59 17.16
N ALA A 367 6.29 8.05 18.28
CA ALA A 367 5.40 7.25 19.12
C ALA A 367 3.93 7.44 18.76
N ARG A 368 3.15 6.35 18.86
CA ARG A 368 1.70 6.36 18.68
C ARG A 368 1.00 6.66 20.01
N TRP A 369 0.10 7.64 19.99
CA TRP A 369 -0.75 8.01 21.11
C TRP A 369 -2.20 7.83 20.70
N TYR A 370 -3.02 7.34 21.61
CA TYR A 370 -4.45 7.14 21.43
C TYR A 370 -5.25 8.06 22.34
N GLU A 371 -6.41 8.48 21.85
CA GLU A 371 -7.46 9.14 22.63
C GLU A 371 -8.82 8.76 22.06
N LEU A 372 -9.92 9.05 22.78
CA LEU A 372 -11.25 8.88 22.20
C LEU A 372 -11.39 9.73 20.93
N GLN A 373 -12.09 9.18 19.94
CA GLN A 373 -12.30 9.86 18.67
C GLN A 373 -13.03 11.20 18.85
N HIS A 374 -13.95 11.30 19.80
CA HIS A 374 -14.70 12.52 20.10
C HIS A 374 -15.09 12.62 21.58
N ASP A 375 -15.25 13.84 22.09
CA ASP A 375 -15.71 14.11 23.47
C ASP A 375 -17.14 13.58 23.74
N ARG A 376 -17.93 13.40 22.68
CA ARG A 376 -19.32 12.90 22.78
C ARG A 376 -19.41 11.42 23.15
N LEU A 377 -18.32 10.66 23.04
CA LEU A 377 -18.29 9.26 23.46
C LEU A 377 -18.19 9.10 24.99
N ILE A 378 -17.73 10.12 25.70
CA ILE A 378 -17.44 10.05 27.14
C ILE A 378 -18.69 9.68 27.96
N GLU A 379 -19.76 10.46 27.84
CA GLU A 379 -20.99 10.24 28.60
C GLU A 379 -21.65 8.88 28.26
N PRO A 380 -21.81 8.48 26.98
CA PRO A 380 -22.27 7.15 26.60
C PRO A 380 -21.47 6.00 27.22
N ILE A 381 -20.13 6.06 27.16
CA ILE A 381 -19.25 5.04 27.73
C ILE A 381 -19.45 4.95 29.24
N GLN A 382 -19.44 6.10 29.94
CA GLN A 382 -19.61 6.13 31.39
C GLN A 382 -20.98 5.58 31.81
N LEU A 383 -22.05 5.94 31.08
CA LEU A 383 -23.40 5.43 31.34
C LEU A 383 -23.49 3.91 31.13
N ALA A 384 -22.95 3.41 30.02
CA ALA A 384 -22.89 2.00 29.69
C ALA A 384 -22.13 1.17 30.72
N ASN A 385 -21.09 1.76 31.33
CA ASN A 385 -20.23 1.07 32.28
C ASN A 385 -20.76 1.10 33.72
N ARG A 386 -21.78 1.92 34.06
CA ARG A 386 -22.34 1.98 35.42
C ARG A 386 -22.77 0.61 35.99
N PRO A 387 -23.45 -0.29 35.25
CA PRO A 387 -23.80 -1.60 35.77
C PRO A 387 -22.58 -2.51 36.03
N TRP A 388 -21.42 -2.17 35.46
CA TRP A 388 -20.19 -2.94 35.49
C TRP A 388 -19.20 -2.44 36.56
N THR A 389 -19.63 -1.51 37.43
CA THR A 389 -18.80 -1.02 38.53
C THR A 389 -18.43 -2.16 39.49
N GLY A 390 -17.17 -2.63 39.42
CA GLY A 390 -16.64 -3.69 40.27
C GLY A 390 -16.41 -5.05 39.59
N SER A 391 -16.82 -5.24 38.34
CA SER A 391 -16.55 -6.48 37.60
C SER A 391 -15.22 -6.38 36.83
N GLY A 392 -14.27 -7.25 37.16
CA GLY A 392 -12.98 -7.35 36.47
C GLY A 392 -11.89 -6.50 37.11
N THR A 393 -10.86 -7.16 37.62
CA THR A 393 -9.57 -6.51 37.84
C THR A 393 -8.81 -6.48 36.52
N VAL A 394 -8.35 -5.31 36.07
CA VAL A 394 -7.26 -5.18 35.07
C VAL A 394 -5.92 -5.64 35.70
N ARG A 395 -5.96 -6.72 36.51
CA ARG A 395 -4.78 -7.33 37.13
C ARG A 395 -4.38 -8.61 36.42
N ASP A 396 -5.29 -9.24 35.70
CA ASP A 396 -4.95 -10.35 34.82
C ASP A 396 -4.54 -9.77 33.48
N THR A 397 -3.23 -9.67 33.25
CA THR A 397 -2.67 -9.42 31.93
C THR A 397 -3.18 -10.52 31.00
N VAL A 398 -3.99 -10.16 29.99
CA VAL A 398 -4.38 -11.14 28.98
C VAL A 398 -3.22 -11.31 28.02
N GLU A 399 -2.71 -12.54 27.93
CA GLU A 399 -1.68 -12.89 26.96
C GLU A 399 -2.23 -12.72 25.52
N PRO A 400 -1.57 -11.93 24.65
CA PRO A 400 -2.03 -11.76 23.28
C PRO A 400 -1.98 -13.07 22.48
N ARG A 401 -2.93 -13.26 21.55
CA ARG A 401 -2.96 -14.41 20.64
C ARG A 401 -1.94 -14.23 19.52
N ALA A 402 -1.59 -15.33 18.82
CA ALA A 402 -0.71 -15.26 17.66
C ALA A 402 -1.24 -14.29 16.58
N SER A 403 -2.54 -14.35 16.28
CA SER A 403 -3.21 -13.45 15.33
C SER A 403 -3.13 -11.96 15.74
N ASP A 404 -3.04 -11.66 17.03
CA ASP A 404 -2.91 -10.27 17.52
C ASP A 404 -1.50 -9.74 17.27
N TYR A 405 -0.51 -10.61 17.50
CA TYR A 405 0.88 -10.32 17.18
C TYR A 405 1.11 -10.19 15.68
N GLN A 406 0.51 -11.05 14.85
CA GLN A 406 0.62 -10.98 13.39
C GLN A 406 0.15 -9.62 12.87
N ARG A 407 -1.08 -9.21 13.21
CA ARG A 407 -1.64 -7.91 12.80
C ARG A 407 -0.83 -6.73 13.32
N SER A 408 -0.29 -6.86 14.54
CA SER A 408 0.58 -5.82 15.12
C SER A 408 1.91 -5.70 14.37
N ALA A 409 2.46 -6.84 13.92
CA ALA A 409 3.69 -6.91 13.15
C ALA A 409 3.54 -6.30 11.75
N GLU A 410 2.47 -6.65 11.04
CA GLU A 410 2.17 -6.13 9.69
C GLU A 410 1.97 -4.62 9.71
N ALA A 411 1.16 -4.10 10.64
CA ALA A 411 0.96 -2.66 10.79
C ALA A 411 2.26 -1.95 11.18
N ALA A 412 3.07 -2.52 12.08
CA ALA A 412 4.38 -1.96 12.41
C ALA A 412 5.34 -1.95 11.21
N LEU A 413 5.30 -2.98 10.34
CA LEU A 413 6.10 -3.05 9.12
C LEU A 413 5.65 -2.01 8.07
N ALA A 414 4.34 -1.87 7.86
CA ALA A 414 3.77 -0.84 6.98
C ALA A 414 4.18 0.56 7.44
N GLU A 415 4.24 0.75 8.75
CA GLU A 415 4.76 1.97 9.39
C GLU A 415 6.30 2.08 9.37
N GLY A 416 7.03 1.07 8.91
CA GLY A 416 8.50 0.97 8.91
C GLY A 416 9.16 0.92 10.30
N ASP A 417 8.41 0.60 11.35
CA ASP A 417 8.96 0.28 12.67
C ASP A 417 9.40 -1.20 12.72
N PHE A 418 10.57 -1.47 12.15
CA PHE A 418 11.14 -2.82 12.11
C PHE A 418 11.42 -3.42 13.49
N THR A 419 11.68 -2.59 14.50
CA THR A 419 11.99 -3.08 15.84
C THR A 419 10.75 -3.66 16.49
N SER A 420 9.63 -2.94 16.42
CA SER A 420 8.35 -3.45 16.89
C SER A 420 7.85 -4.58 16.01
N ALA A 421 7.95 -4.46 14.69
CA ALA A 421 7.53 -5.51 13.76
C ALA A 421 8.23 -6.84 14.03
N ALA A 422 9.57 -6.85 14.15
CA ALA A 422 10.35 -8.08 14.40
C ALA A 422 9.98 -8.72 15.73
N ARG A 423 9.76 -7.89 16.75
CA ARG A 423 9.37 -8.37 18.06
C ARG A 423 7.97 -9.01 18.04
N TYR A 424 6.99 -8.32 17.46
CA TYR A 424 5.64 -8.87 17.34
C TYR A 424 5.63 -10.16 16.53
N ALA A 425 6.30 -10.19 15.38
CA ALA A 425 6.38 -11.40 14.57
C ALA A 425 7.08 -12.56 15.32
N THR A 426 8.11 -12.27 16.13
CA THR A 426 8.74 -13.27 17.01
C THR A 426 7.78 -13.83 18.05
N GLN A 427 6.96 -12.98 18.67
CA GLN A 427 5.94 -13.44 19.63
C GLN A 427 4.83 -14.22 18.91
N CYS A 428 4.45 -13.81 17.71
CA CYS A 428 3.50 -14.55 16.87
C CYS A 428 3.97 -15.99 16.64
N VAL A 429 5.21 -16.17 16.16
CA VAL A 429 5.81 -17.50 15.96
C VAL A 429 5.78 -18.32 17.25
N ARG A 430 6.27 -17.77 18.37
CA ARG A 430 6.31 -18.48 19.66
C ARG A 430 4.95 -18.92 20.16
N THR A 431 3.92 -18.10 19.95
CA THR A 431 2.55 -18.40 20.37
C THR A 431 1.90 -19.40 19.42
N ALA A 432 2.11 -19.27 18.12
CA ALA A 432 1.56 -20.15 17.10
C ALA A 432 2.16 -21.57 17.15
N GLU A 433 3.47 -21.70 17.39
CA GLU A 433 4.16 -23.00 17.49
C GLU A 433 3.74 -23.85 18.71
N ARG A 434 2.95 -23.29 19.64
CA ARG A 434 2.32 -24.08 20.71
C ARG A 434 1.17 -24.94 20.18
N GLY A 435 0.56 -24.56 19.06
CA GLY A 435 -0.48 -25.32 18.38
C GLY A 435 0.10 -26.28 17.34
N THR A 436 -0.57 -27.42 17.13
CA THR A 436 -0.18 -28.44 16.15
C THR A 436 -1.17 -28.57 14.99
N ASP A 437 -2.22 -27.75 14.98
CA ASP A 437 -3.24 -27.69 13.95
C ASP A 437 -2.78 -26.87 12.72
N GLU A 438 -3.43 -27.11 11.57
CA GLU A 438 -3.09 -26.45 10.30
C GLU A 438 -3.14 -24.91 10.39
N PRO A 439 -4.17 -24.27 11.00
CA PRO A 439 -4.19 -22.81 11.20
C PRO A 439 -3.01 -22.27 12.01
N SER A 440 -2.63 -22.95 13.09
CA SER A 440 -1.46 -22.58 13.90
C SER A 440 -0.16 -22.65 13.11
N LEU A 441 0.03 -23.74 12.34
CA LEU A 441 1.20 -23.90 11.47
C LEU A 441 1.26 -22.84 10.37
N ARG A 442 0.12 -22.51 9.76
CA ARG A 442 0.03 -21.44 8.75
C ARG A 442 0.38 -20.07 9.34
N THR A 443 -0.16 -19.76 10.51
CA THR A 443 0.13 -18.49 11.23
C THR A 443 1.61 -18.38 11.59
N ALA A 444 2.23 -19.49 12.03
CA ALA A 444 3.66 -19.53 12.30
C ALA A 444 4.49 -19.32 11.03
N ALA A 445 4.06 -19.91 9.90
CA ALA A 445 4.71 -19.75 8.60
C ALA A 445 4.68 -18.30 8.10
N GLU A 446 3.51 -17.66 8.17
CA GLU A 446 3.32 -16.25 7.80
C GLU A 446 4.19 -15.33 8.67
N ALA A 447 4.23 -15.58 9.98
CA ALA A 447 5.05 -14.80 10.90
C ALA A 447 6.57 -15.01 10.68
N ASN A 448 7.02 -16.23 10.37
CA ASN A 448 8.41 -16.49 10.00
C ASN A 448 8.77 -15.85 8.65
N SER A 449 7.86 -15.84 7.67
CA SER A 449 8.06 -15.13 6.41
C SER A 449 8.24 -13.63 6.68
N LEU A 450 7.37 -13.04 7.49
CA LEU A 450 7.44 -11.64 7.88
C LEU A 450 8.73 -11.31 8.64
N LEU A 451 9.20 -12.19 9.54
CA LEU A 451 10.51 -12.05 10.18
C LEU A 451 11.66 -12.09 9.17
N GLY A 452 11.56 -12.97 8.16
CA GLY A 452 12.49 -13.01 7.05
C GLY A 452 12.55 -11.67 6.33
N ASP A 453 11.38 -11.07 6.04
CA ASP A 453 11.28 -9.77 5.38
C ASP A 453 11.93 -8.67 6.20
N ILE A 454 11.58 -8.59 7.48
CA ILE A 454 12.10 -7.56 8.39
C ILE A 454 13.61 -7.67 8.55
N THR A 455 14.14 -8.89 8.73
CA THR A 455 15.59 -9.09 8.90
C THR A 455 16.37 -8.85 7.61
N PHE A 456 15.79 -9.16 6.45
CA PHE A 456 16.35 -8.81 5.15
C PHE A 456 16.45 -7.30 4.98
N LEU A 457 15.36 -6.57 5.26
CA LEU A 457 15.30 -5.11 5.18
C LEU A 457 16.25 -4.41 6.18
N GLN A 458 16.57 -5.07 7.30
CA GLN A 458 17.59 -4.64 8.26
C GLN A 458 19.04 -4.94 7.82
N GLY A 459 19.25 -5.48 6.61
CA GLY A 459 20.59 -5.81 6.10
C GLY A 459 21.19 -7.08 6.73
N ARG A 460 20.35 -8.00 7.24
CA ARG A 460 20.78 -9.24 7.91
C ARG A 460 20.34 -10.48 7.10
N PRO A 461 20.87 -10.68 5.87
CA PRO A 461 20.38 -11.71 4.96
C PRO A 461 20.59 -13.14 5.46
N ASP A 462 21.54 -13.40 6.38
CA ASP A 462 21.75 -14.74 6.95
C ASP A 462 20.61 -15.16 7.86
N GLU A 463 20.10 -14.20 8.62
CA GLU A 463 18.94 -14.43 9.46
C GLU A 463 17.68 -14.55 8.64
N ALA A 464 17.54 -13.70 7.61
CA ALA A 464 16.42 -13.75 6.69
C ALA A 464 16.30 -15.13 6.03
N GLU A 465 17.40 -15.67 5.49
CA GLU A 465 17.44 -17.01 4.88
C GLU A 465 16.99 -18.10 5.85
N ARG A 466 17.43 -18.06 7.12
CA ARG A 466 16.99 -19.02 8.15
C ARG A 466 15.48 -18.93 8.38
N ARG A 467 14.96 -17.71 8.54
CA ARG A 467 13.52 -17.47 8.75
C ARG A 467 12.67 -17.91 7.57
N TYR A 468 13.11 -17.64 6.34
CA TYR A 468 12.43 -18.12 5.14
C TYR A 468 12.45 -19.64 5.03
N ARG A 469 13.52 -20.33 5.43
CA ARG A 469 13.55 -21.80 5.48
C ARG A 469 12.59 -22.37 6.52
N ASP A 470 12.46 -21.72 7.68
CA ASP A 470 11.47 -22.11 8.69
C ASP A 470 10.05 -21.98 8.14
N ALA A 471 9.72 -20.82 7.55
CA ALA A 471 8.44 -20.58 6.89
C ALA A 471 8.17 -21.57 5.76
N LEU A 472 9.17 -21.87 4.92
CA LEU A 472 9.04 -22.79 3.78
C LEU A 472 8.65 -24.19 4.25
N ARG A 473 9.29 -24.70 5.32
CA ARG A 473 8.94 -26.00 5.90
C ARG A 473 7.51 -26.01 6.43
N GLN A 474 7.09 -24.94 7.11
CA GLN A 474 5.74 -24.83 7.66
C GLN A 474 4.67 -24.71 6.56
N PHE A 475 4.91 -23.93 5.50
CA PHE A 475 4.01 -23.83 4.35
C PHE A 475 3.91 -25.13 3.55
N ALA A 476 5.03 -25.85 3.38
CA ALA A 476 5.02 -27.16 2.74
C ALA A 476 4.19 -28.18 3.54
N ALA A 477 4.24 -28.13 4.87
CA ALA A 477 3.44 -29.00 5.75
C ALA A 477 1.92 -28.78 5.58
N VAL A 478 1.50 -27.55 5.23
CA VAL A 478 0.09 -27.21 4.95
C VAL A 478 -0.23 -27.12 3.45
N SER A 479 0.63 -27.70 2.60
CA SER A 479 0.46 -27.75 1.13
C SER A 479 0.27 -26.38 0.45
N ALA A 480 0.81 -25.30 1.03
CA ALA A 480 0.77 -23.95 0.46
C ALA A 480 1.90 -23.73 -0.56
N TRP A 481 1.87 -24.47 -1.68
CA TRP A 481 2.97 -24.54 -2.65
C TRP A 481 3.30 -23.21 -3.36
N SER A 482 2.33 -22.31 -3.52
CA SER A 482 2.59 -20.96 -4.05
C SER A 482 3.48 -20.15 -3.10
N ALA A 483 3.23 -20.22 -1.79
CA ALA A 483 4.06 -19.57 -0.77
C ALA A 483 5.47 -20.20 -0.72
N VAL A 484 5.55 -21.54 -0.82
CA VAL A 484 6.84 -22.26 -0.93
C VAL A 484 7.67 -21.73 -2.09
N ALA A 485 7.07 -21.60 -3.29
CA ALA A 485 7.75 -21.10 -4.47
C ALA A 485 8.29 -19.67 -4.28
N ARG A 486 7.49 -18.79 -3.66
CA ARG A 486 7.91 -17.40 -3.36
C ARG A 486 9.07 -17.34 -2.38
N LEU A 487 9.06 -18.19 -1.35
CA LEU A 487 10.16 -18.28 -0.39
C LEU A 487 11.44 -18.85 -1.03
N GLN A 488 11.31 -19.84 -1.91
CA GLN A 488 12.44 -20.34 -2.70
C GLN A 488 13.03 -19.24 -3.60
N GLN A 489 12.18 -18.48 -4.29
CA GLN A 489 12.63 -17.31 -5.06
C GLN A 489 13.36 -16.30 -4.16
N ALA A 490 12.84 -16.01 -2.97
CA ALA A 490 13.46 -15.09 -2.02
C ALA A 490 14.86 -15.55 -1.57
N ILE A 491 15.00 -16.84 -1.22
CA ILE A 491 16.26 -17.46 -0.83
C ILE A 491 17.24 -17.46 -2.02
N GLY A 492 16.77 -17.78 -3.24
CA GLY A 492 17.57 -17.74 -4.45
C GLY A 492 18.16 -16.35 -4.72
N ARG A 493 17.38 -15.28 -4.50
CA ARG A 493 17.89 -13.89 -4.62
C ARG A 493 18.92 -13.54 -3.55
N ILE A 494 18.76 -14.04 -2.31
CA ILE A 494 19.79 -13.91 -1.27
C ILE A 494 21.09 -14.58 -1.72
N HIS A 495 21.03 -15.78 -2.29
CA HIS A 495 22.20 -16.48 -2.83
C HIS A 495 22.86 -15.74 -4.00
N LEU A 496 22.07 -15.14 -4.91
CA LEU A 496 22.63 -14.28 -5.96
C LEU A 496 23.38 -13.08 -5.39
N GLY A 497 22.80 -12.38 -4.40
CA GLY A 497 23.46 -11.26 -3.73
C GLY A 497 24.78 -11.65 -3.05
N ARG A 498 24.91 -12.92 -2.63
CA ARG A 498 26.13 -13.49 -2.05
C ARG A 498 27.11 -14.08 -3.06
N ARG A 499 26.81 -13.97 -4.37
CA ARG A 499 27.62 -14.57 -5.45
C ARG A 499 27.69 -16.09 -5.35
N LEU A 500 26.59 -16.74 -4.97
CA LEU A 500 26.43 -18.19 -4.94
C LEU A 500 25.44 -18.63 -6.03
N PRO A 501 25.77 -18.46 -7.33
CA PRO A 501 24.81 -18.62 -8.41
C PRO A 501 24.31 -20.05 -8.58
N ASP A 502 25.13 -21.07 -8.26
CA ASP A 502 24.70 -22.46 -8.33
C ASP A 502 23.67 -22.81 -7.25
N GLN A 503 23.80 -22.26 -6.03
CA GLN A 503 22.78 -22.41 -5.00
C GLN A 503 21.50 -21.65 -5.39
N ALA A 504 21.63 -20.48 -6.01
CA ALA A 504 20.49 -19.73 -6.51
C ALA A 504 19.73 -20.49 -7.61
N LEU A 505 20.45 -21.13 -8.54
CA LEU A 505 19.86 -21.97 -9.59
C LEU A 505 18.96 -23.06 -9.01
N GLU A 506 19.42 -23.78 -8.00
CA GLU A 506 18.63 -24.83 -7.34
C GLU A 506 17.31 -24.29 -6.77
N GLN A 507 17.38 -23.14 -6.08
CA GLN A 507 16.19 -22.51 -5.50
C GLN A 507 15.20 -22.04 -6.57
N PHE A 508 15.67 -21.40 -7.64
CA PHE A 508 14.79 -20.93 -8.71
C PHE A 508 14.19 -22.08 -9.52
N GLN A 509 14.91 -23.18 -9.73
CA GLN A 509 14.35 -24.39 -10.35
C GLN A 509 13.25 -25.01 -9.48
N GLY A 510 13.46 -25.08 -8.16
CA GLY A 510 12.42 -25.49 -7.21
C GLY A 510 11.19 -24.59 -7.25
N ALA A 511 11.41 -23.27 -7.28
CA ALA A 511 10.32 -22.30 -7.36
C ALA A 511 9.52 -22.44 -8.67
N LEU A 512 10.20 -22.60 -9.80
CA LEU A 512 9.59 -22.76 -11.12
C LEU A 512 8.85 -24.10 -11.26
N HIS A 513 9.25 -25.15 -10.52
CA HIS A 513 8.50 -26.40 -10.47
C HIS A 513 7.07 -26.19 -9.95
N HIS A 514 6.91 -25.33 -8.94
CA HIS A 514 5.61 -25.01 -8.35
C HIS A 514 4.86 -23.92 -9.12
N LEU A 515 5.57 -22.95 -9.71
CA LEU A 515 5.00 -21.84 -10.48
C LEU A 515 5.62 -21.77 -11.90
N PRO A 516 5.27 -22.70 -12.81
CA PRO A 516 5.97 -22.85 -14.09
C PRO A 516 5.84 -21.67 -15.05
N ASN A 517 4.85 -20.79 -14.85
CA ASN A 517 4.53 -19.65 -15.71
C ASN A 517 4.97 -18.29 -15.14
N ASP A 518 5.69 -18.25 -14.02
CA ASP A 518 6.12 -16.99 -13.42
C ASP A 518 7.34 -16.41 -14.15
N HIS A 519 7.16 -15.25 -14.79
CA HIS A 519 8.22 -14.58 -15.54
C HIS A 519 9.33 -14.05 -14.63
N SER A 520 9.00 -13.61 -13.41
CA SER A 520 9.98 -13.10 -12.46
C SER A 520 10.94 -14.20 -12.03
N ILE A 521 10.43 -15.40 -11.73
CA ILE A 521 11.25 -16.56 -11.40
C ILE A 521 12.14 -16.97 -12.58
N ARG A 522 11.63 -16.92 -13.82
CA ARG A 522 12.43 -17.23 -15.03
C ARG A 522 13.56 -16.22 -15.27
N ILE A 523 13.32 -14.92 -15.06
CA ILE A 523 14.34 -13.87 -15.15
C ILE A 523 15.43 -14.13 -14.10
N ASP A 524 15.03 -14.40 -12.86
CA ASP A 524 15.98 -14.71 -11.78
C ASP A 524 16.81 -15.97 -12.07
N LEU A 525 16.18 -17.01 -12.63
CA LEU A 525 16.86 -18.22 -13.11
C LEU A 525 17.84 -17.92 -14.28
N GLY A 526 17.46 -17.00 -15.18
CA GLY A 526 18.29 -16.51 -16.27
C GLY A 526 19.55 -15.80 -15.76
N ARG A 527 19.39 -14.90 -14.79
CA ARG A 527 20.50 -14.21 -14.11
C ARG A 527 21.42 -15.18 -13.39
N ALA A 528 20.86 -16.14 -12.66
CA ALA A 528 21.65 -17.19 -12.01
C ALA A 528 22.44 -18.04 -13.02
N SER A 529 21.80 -18.39 -14.14
CA SER A 529 22.46 -19.11 -15.24
C SER A 529 23.61 -18.31 -15.84
N TRP A 530 23.40 -17.01 -16.06
CA TRP A 530 24.43 -16.11 -16.55
C TRP A 530 25.61 -16.00 -15.58
N HIS A 531 25.36 -15.77 -14.29
CA HIS A 531 26.43 -15.66 -13.29
C HIS A 531 27.21 -16.97 -13.10
N SER A 532 26.58 -18.13 -13.31
CA SER A 532 27.25 -19.45 -13.38
C SER A 532 27.95 -19.73 -14.73
N GLY A 533 28.01 -18.76 -15.65
CA GLY A 533 28.67 -18.90 -16.96
C GLY A 533 27.86 -19.69 -18.02
N ARG A 534 26.61 -20.04 -17.73
CA ARG A 534 25.72 -20.81 -18.62
C ARG A 534 24.96 -19.88 -19.58
N LEU A 535 25.70 -19.17 -20.43
CA LEU A 535 25.19 -18.07 -21.28
C LEU A 535 24.05 -18.50 -22.22
N VAL A 536 24.18 -19.66 -22.87
CA VAL A 536 23.14 -20.17 -23.79
C VAL A 536 21.82 -20.44 -23.06
N ALA A 537 21.89 -21.01 -21.84
CA ALA A 537 20.70 -21.24 -21.02
C ALA A 537 20.07 -19.93 -20.56
N ALA A 538 20.88 -18.95 -20.16
CA ALA A 538 20.41 -17.62 -19.78
C ALA A 538 19.67 -16.93 -20.93
N LEU A 539 20.26 -16.89 -22.14
CA LEU A 539 19.61 -16.32 -23.33
C LEU A 539 18.29 -17.02 -23.66
N SER A 540 18.24 -18.35 -23.58
CA SER A 540 16.99 -19.09 -23.81
C SER A 540 15.89 -18.68 -22.83
N LEU A 541 16.23 -18.46 -21.55
CA LEU A 541 15.27 -18.03 -20.53
C LEU A 541 14.78 -16.60 -20.81
N PHE A 542 15.66 -15.65 -21.10
CA PHE A 542 15.25 -14.27 -21.44
C PHE A 542 14.43 -14.20 -22.72
N ASN A 543 14.81 -14.97 -23.76
CA ASN A 543 14.02 -15.09 -24.99
C ASN A 543 12.61 -15.61 -24.71
N SER A 544 12.47 -16.63 -23.85
CA SER A 544 11.14 -17.16 -23.50
C SER A 544 10.25 -16.12 -22.82
N VAL A 545 10.83 -15.24 -21.99
CA VAL A 545 10.12 -14.13 -21.35
C VAL A 545 9.72 -13.09 -22.38
N LEU A 546 10.63 -12.71 -23.29
CA LEU A 546 10.37 -11.70 -24.32
C LEU A 546 9.41 -12.17 -25.42
N VAL A 547 9.25 -13.49 -25.62
CA VAL A 547 8.17 -14.02 -26.47
C VAL A 547 6.80 -13.77 -25.83
N ALA A 548 6.69 -13.91 -24.51
CA ALA A 548 5.44 -13.73 -23.78
C ALA A 548 5.18 -12.26 -23.38
N SER A 549 6.24 -11.47 -23.20
CA SER A 549 6.21 -10.06 -22.78
C SER A 549 7.33 -9.30 -23.51
N PRO A 550 7.08 -8.86 -24.77
CA PRO A 550 8.11 -8.29 -25.66
C PRO A 550 8.86 -7.08 -25.11
N ASP A 551 8.22 -6.33 -24.22
CA ASP A 551 8.73 -5.09 -23.66
C ASP A 551 9.14 -5.24 -22.19
N ASN A 552 9.37 -6.45 -21.70
CA ASN A 552 9.80 -6.65 -20.31
C ASN A 552 11.18 -6.00 -20.05
N GLU A 553 11.19 -4.95 -19.22
CA GLU A 553 12.39 -4.14 -18.90
C GLU A 553 13.60 -5.00 -18.51
N HIS A 554 13.43 -5.89 -17.53
CA HIS A 554 14.54 -6.68 -16.99
C HIS A 554 15.10 -7.67 -18.02
N ALA A 555 14.24 -8.36 -18.77
CA ALA A 555 14.68 -9.30 -19.78
C ALA A 555 15.39 -8.58 -20.95
N LEU A 556 14.92 -7.40 -21.37
CA LEU A 556 15.61 -6.57 -22.38
C LEU A 556 16.98 -6.11 -21.88
N ALA A 557 17.05 -5.58 -20.65
CA ALA A 557 18.28 -5.10 -20.04
C ALA A 557 19.33 -6.22 -19.90
N ASP A 558 18.96 -7.32 -19.26
CA ASP A 558 19.89 -8.44 -19.03
C ASP A 558 20.34 -9.08 -20.36
N ARG A 559 19.45 -9.19 -21.36
CA ARG A 559 19.79 -9.73 -22.67
C ARG A 559 20.70 -8.79 -23.47
N THR A 560 20.50 -7.47 -23.38
CA THR A 560 21.38 -6.46 -24.00
C THR A 560 22.83 -6.66 -23.57
N GLU A 561 23.05 -6.81 -22.26
CA GLU A 561 24.39 -7.03 -21.71
C GLU A 561 25.03 -8.34 -22.21
N ILE A 562 24.28 -9.44 -22.17
CA ILE A 562 24.79 -10.76 -22.59
C ILE A 562 25.09 -10.78 -24.09
N LEU A 563 24.21 -10.21 -24.92
CA LEU A 563 24.40 -10.15 -26.38
C LEU A 563 25.64 -9.33 -26.74
N ALA A 564 25.83 -8.17 -26.08
CA ALA A 564 27.03 -7.36 -26.26
C ALA A 564 28.31 -8.12 -25.86
N ASP A 565 28.27 -8.85 -24.73
CA ASP A 565 29.40 -9.65 -24.27
C ASP A 565 29.73 -10.84 -25.19
N LEU A 566 28.72 -11.39 -25.90
CA LEU A 566 28.87 -12.49 -26.87
C LEU A 566 29.25 -12.02 -28.28
N GLY A 567 29.21 -10.72 -28.56
CA GLY A 567 29.51 -10.16 -29.87
C GLY A 567 28.32 -10.05 -30.83
N ASP A 568 27.10 -10.35 -30.38
CA ASP A 568 25.89 -10.13 -31.17
C ASP A 568 25.43 -8.67 -31.05
N TYR A 569 26.23 -7.79 -31.63
CA TYR A 569 26.10 -6.34 -31.46
C TYR A 569 24.82 -5.77 -32.07
N VAL A 570 24.30 -6.39 -33.13
CA VAL A 570 23.06 -5.94 -33.78
C VAL A 570 21.87 -6.17 -32.86
N ALA A 571 21.71 -7.40 -32.35
CA ALA A 571 20.62 -7.72 -31.44
C ALA A 571 20.72 -6.93 -30.12
N ALA A 572 21.94 -6.71 -29.60
CA ALA A 572 22.14 -5.88 -28.42
C ALA A 572 21.63 -4.44 -28.61
N LEU A 573 21.91 -3.80 -29.77
CA LEU A 573 21.43 -2.44 -30.04
C LEU A 573 19.94 -2.37 -30.34
N GLU A 574 19.33 -3.42 -30.88
CA GLU A 574 17.87 -3.50 -31.03
C GLU A 574 17.17 -3.52 -29.67
N ASP A 575 17.67 -4.32 -28.72
CA ASP A 575 17.14 -4.36 -27.36
C ASP A 575 17.38 -3.04 -26.64
N PHE A 576 18.58 -2.46 -26.74
CA PHE A 576 18.89 -1.15 -26.18
C PHE A 576 17.98 -0.04 -26.73
N ALA A 577 17.66 -0.06 -28.03
CA ALA A 577 16.78 0.93 -28.64
C ALA A 577 15.32 0.80 -28.16
N ARG A 578 14.86 -0.43 -27.88
CA ARG A 578 13.55 -0.65 -27.23
C ARG A 578 13.57 -0.18 -25.78
N LEU A 579 14.60 -0.56 -25.03
CA LEU A 579 14.79 -0.17 -23.64
C LEU A 579 14.87 1.36 -23.48
N SER A 580 15.61 2.05 -24.35
CA SER A 580 15.73 3.52 -24.34
C SER A 580 14.42 4.24 -24.62
N ARG A 581 13.52 3.62 -25.38
CA ARG A 581 12.20 4.18 -25.71
C ARG A 581 11.22 4.02 -24.57
N MET A 582 11.22 2.86 -23.93
CA MET A 582 10.21 2.50 -22.93
C MET A 582 10.65 2.77 -21.49
N TYR A 583 11.94 2.60 -21.21
CA TYR A 583 12.52 2.73 -19.87
C TYR A 583 13.80 3.58 -19.94
N PRO A 584 13.69 4.91 -20.22
CA PRO A 584 14.86 5.77 -20.41
C PRO A 584 15.83 5.74 -19.22
N ASP A 585 15.32 5.76 -17.99
CA ASP A 585 16.14 5.69 -16.78
C ASP A 585 16.96 4.39 -16.71
N ARG A 586 16.35 3.26 -17.08
CA ARG A 586 17.04 1.97 -17.08
C ARG A 586 18.06 1.92 -18.19
N ALA A 587 17.72 2.45 -19.37
CA ALA A 587 18.66 2.53 -20.48
C ALA A 587 19.87 3.39 -20.14
N SER A 588 19.69 4.46 -19.36
CA SER A 588 20.76 5.32 -18.85
C SER A 588 21.62 4.68 -17.76
N SER A 589 21.34 3.44 -17.31
CA SER A 589 22.19 2.81 -16.29
C SER A 589 23.59 2.52 -16.84
N PRO A 590 24.64 2.60 -16.01
CA PRO A 590 26.02 2.48 -16.47
C PRO A 590 26.32 1.16 -17.18
N GLU A 591 25.74 0.06 -16.70
CA GLU A 591 25.92 -1.28 -17.26
C GLU A 591 25.37 -1.37 -18.68
N ILE A 592 24.19 -0.80 -18.90
CA ILE A 592 23.50 -0.79 -20.19
C ILE A 592 24.18 0.16 -21.16
N GLN A 593 24.58 1.34 -20.70
CA GLN A 593 25.37 2.29 -21.50
C GLN A 593 26.71 1.67 -21.94
N ALA A 594 27.40 0.96 -21.04
CA ALA A 594 28.62 0.24 -21.38
C ALA A 594 28.39 -0.89 -22.38
N ALA A 595 27.28 -1.63 -22.27
CA ALA A 595 26.90 -2.67 -23.23
C ALA A 595 26.58 -2.08 -24.61
N ALA A 596 25.82 -0.98 -24.68
CA ALA A 596 25.54 -0.27 -25.93
C ALA A 596 26.82 0.29 -26.57
N GLY A 597 27.71 0.90 -25.77
CA GLY A 597 29.01 1.38 -26.22
C GLY A 597 29.90 0.26 -26.78
N LEU A 598 29.93 -0.90 -26.12
CA LEU A 598 30.62 -2.09 -26.62
C LEU A 598 30.04 -2.56 -27.97
N ALA A 599 28.72 -2.60 -28.09
CA ALA A 599 28.06 -3.00 -29.34
C ALA A 599 28.33 -2.02 -30.49
N LEU A 600 28.29 -0.71 -30.23
CA LEU A 600 28.64 0.32 -31.22
C LEU A 600 30.09 0.22 -31.68
N ALA A 601 31.02 0.01 -30.75
CA ALA A 601 32.44 -0.20 -31.07
C ALA A 601 32.64 -1.43 -31.96
N GLY A 602 31.95 -2.54 -31.65
CA GLY A 602 31.98 -3.76 -32.44
C GLY A 602 31.43 -3.63 -33.86
N LEU A 603 30.52 -2.69 -34.09
CA LEU A 603 29.99 -2.33 -35.41
C LEU A 603 30.82 -1.24 -36.13
N GLY A 604 31.95 -0.80 -35.55
CA GLY A 604 32.81 0.23 -36.13
C GLY A 604 32.33 1.67 -35.94
N ARG A 605 31.32 1.91 -35.09
CA ARG A 605 30.76 3.24 -34.79
C ARG A 605 31.46 3.88 -33.58
N GLY A 606 32.77 4.08 -33.70
CA GLY A 606 33.64 4.45 -32.57
C GLY A 606 33.31 5.79 -31.90
N ASP A 607 32.90 6.80 -32.66
CA ASP A 607 32.59 8.13 -32.10
C ASP A 607 31.32 8.10 -31.23
N GLU A 608 30.31 7.34 -31.64
CA GLU A 608 29.09 7.15 -30.86
C GLU A 608 29.36 6.28 -29.63
N ALA A 609 30.20 5.25 -29.77
CA ALA A 609 30.58 4.37 -28.67
C ALA A 609 31.21 5.16 -27.51
N GLU A 610 32.16 6.05 -27.79
CA GLU A 610 32.87 6.81 -26.75
C GLU A 610 31.94 7.64 -25.85
N ASN A 611 30.89 8.27 -26.40
CA ASN A 611 29.93 9.03 -25.60
C ASN A 611 29.22 8.14 -24.55
N HIS A 612 28.79 6.95 -24.95
CA HIS A 612 28.14 5.99 -24.05
C HIS A 612 29.11 5.44 -23.00
N LEU A 613 30.34 5.12 -23.42
CA LEU A 613 31.36 4.54 -22.56
C LEU A 613 31.87 5.54 -21.51
N ASP A 614 32.08 6.80 -21.87
CA ASP A 614 32.55 7.83 -20.95
C ASP A 614 31.47 8.17 -19.92
N GLY A 615 30.19 8.25 -20.32
CA GLY A 615 29.07 8.41 -19.38
C GLY A 615 29.00 7.26 -18.36
N ALA A 616 29.11 6.02 -18.83
CA ALA A 616 29.12 4.85 -17.96
C ALA A 616 30.28 4.85 -16.95
N LEU A 617 31.49 5.27 -17.36
CA LEU A 617 32.64 5.36 -16.48
C LEU A 617 32.53 6.47 -15.43
N VAL A 618 31.87 7.59 -15.76
CA VAL A 618 31.63 8.67 -14.80
C VAL A 618 30.69 8.20 -13.69
N ASP A 619 29.63 7.48 -14.06
CA ASP A 619 28.60 7.04 -13.12
C ASP A 619 29.01 5.79 -12.32
N ALA A 620 29.80 4.90 -12.90
CA ALA A 620 30.25 3.65 -12.26
C ALA A 620 31.76 3.38 -12.45
N PRO A 621 32.64 4.22 -11.89
CA PRO A 621 34.09 4.13 -12.10
C PRO A 621 34.76 2.88 -11.49
N ASP A 622 34.12 2.22 -10.53
CA ASP A 622 34.63 1.00 -9.85
C ASP A 622 33.78 -0.26 -10.14
N SER A 623 32.99 -0.23 -11.22
CA SER A 623 32.22 -1.41 -11.66
C SER A 623 33.05 -2.28 -12.57
N GLY A 624 33.40 -3.49 -12.11
CA GLY A 624 34.15 -4.47 -12.88
C GLY A 624 33.51 -4.77 -14.23
N PRO A 625 32.22 -5.18 -14.27
CA PRO A 625 31.54 -5.45 -15.53
C PRO A 625 31.54 -4.25 -16.50
N VAL A 626 31.32 -3.03 -16.01
CA VAL A 626 31.39 -1.81 -16.82
C VAL A 626 32.81 -1.64 -17.36
N LEU A 627 33.83 -1.62 -16.49
CA LEU A 627 35.24 -1.46 -16.86
C LEU A 627 35.69 -2.50 -17.89
N LEU A 628 35.29 -3.77 -17.72
CA LEU A 628 35.59 -4.83 -18.67
C LEU A 628 34.96 -4.59 -20.04
N ARG A 629 33.69 -4.15 -20.11
CA ARG A 629 33.06 -3.82 -21.39
C ARG A 629 33.70 -2.61 -22.06
N VAL A 630 34.07 -1.58 -21.29
CA VAL A 630 34.81 -0.45 -21.84
C VAL A 630 36.21 -0.87 -22.31
N ALA A 631 36.88 -1.78 -21.60
CA ALA A 631 38.15 -2.34 -22.04
C ALA A 631 37.99 -3.07 -23.38
N LYS A 632 36.99 -3.96 -23.51
CA LYS A 632 36.67 -4.69 -24.76
C LYS A 632 36.39 -3.73 -25.91
N ALA A 633 35.58 -2.69 -25.67
CA ALA A 633 35.27 -1.67 -26.66
C ALA A 633 36.53 -0.90 -27.11
N ALA A 634 37.39 -0.50 -26.17
CA ALA A 634 38.65 0.16 -26.47
C ALA A 634 39.58 -0.72 -27.32
N ALA A 635 39.60 -2.03 -27.09
CA ALA A 635 40.37 -2.97 -27.90
C ALA A 635 39.84 -3.06 -29.35
N LEU A 636 38.52 -3.14 -29.53
CA LEU A 636 37.87 -3.14 -30.84
C LEU A 636 38.14 -1.85 -31.64
N MET A 637 38.25 -0.72 -30.94
CA MET A 637 38.64 0.58 -31.52
C MET A 637 40.15 0.75 -31.74
N GLY A 638 40.97 -0.26 -31.48
CA GLY A 638 42.43 -0.21 -31.63
C GLY A 638 43.18 0.58 -30.55
N LYS A 639 42.50 0.98 -29.46
CA LYS A 639 43.06 1.75 -28.33
C LYS A 639 43.68 0.82 -27.29
N ILE A 640 44.66 0.00 -27.70
CA ILE A 640 45.21 -1.11 -26.91
C ILE A 640 45.73 -0.70 -25.53
N ARG A 641 46.42 0.45 -25.41
CA ARG A 641 46.91 0.96 -24.11
C ARG A 641 45.77 1.24 -23.12
N ARG A 642 44.68 1.85 -23.61
CA ARG A 642 43.47 2.14 -22.79
C ARG A 642 42.79 0.83 -22.40
N ALA A 643 42.67 -0.09 -23.34
CA ALA A 643 42.08 -1.42 -23.10
C ALA A 643 42.82 -2.19 -21.99
N LYS A 644 44.17 -2.23 -22.05
CA LYS A 644 45.00 -2.90 -21.04
C LYS A 644 44.83 -2.30 -19.65
N ALA A 645 44.86 -0.97 -19.54
CA ALA A 645 44.69 -0.28 -18.26
C ALA A 645 43.31 -0.55 -17.65
N LEU A 646 42.24 -0.43 -18.45
CA LEU A 646 40.87 -0.68 -17.99
C LEU A 646 40.64 -2.14 -17.58
N ALA A 647 41.21 -3.11 -18.32
CA ALA A 647 41.10 -4.52 -17.96
C ALA A 647 41.81 -4.85 -16.63
N GLN A 648 42.93 -4.19 -16.33
CA GLN A 648 43.59 -4.30 -15.02
C GLN A 648 42.71 -3.71 -13.92
N THR A 649 42.18 -2.50 -14.11
CA THR A 649 41.24 -1.88 -13.15
C THR A 649 39.99 -2.73 -12.94
N ALA A 650 39.48 -3.39 -13.99
CA ALA A 650 38.34 -4.28 -13.88
C ALA A 650 38.61 -5.49 -12.96
N LEU A 651 39.83 -6.06 -13.00
CA LEU A 651 40.21 -7.16 -12.11
C LEU A 651 40.31 -6.74 -10.64
N ASP A 652 40.70 -5.49 -10.39
CA ASP A 652 40.84 -4.92 -9.04
C ASP A 652 39.54 -4.31 -8.48
N SER A 653 38.50 -4.22 -9.32
CA SER A 653 37.24 -3.54 -9.00
C SER A 653 36.46 -4.19 -7.87
N SER A 654 35.73 -3.37 -7.10
CA SER A 654 34.98 -3.81 -5.93
C SER A 654 33.50 -3.47 -5.93
N ASN A 655 32.98 -2.78 -6.94
CA ASN A 655 31.59 -2.29 -6.92
C ASN A 655 30.86 -2.28 -8.28
N PRO A 656 30.29 -3.42 -8.72
CA PRO A 656 30.55 -4.77 -8.22
C PRO A 656 31.82 -5.38 -8.84
N PRO A 657 32.50 -6.33 -8.16
CA PRO A 657 33.59 -7.07 -8.77
C PRO A 657 33.11 -7.92 -9.95
N LEU A 658 34.03 -8.32 -10.84
CA LEU A 658 33.74 -9.25 -11.93
C LEU A 658 33.12 -10.57 -11.42
N PHE A 659 32.28 -11.17 -12.25
CA PHE A 659 31.89 -12.58 -12.09
C PHE A 659 33.05 -13.49 -12.52
N ALA A 660 33.05 -14.75 -12.08
CA ALA A 660 34.14 -15.69 -12.39
C ALA A 660 34.42 -15.78 -13.91
N HIS A 661 33.38 -15.93 -14.73
CA HIS A 661 33.54 -16.00 -16.18
C HIS A 661 34.05 -14.68 -16.81
N HIS A 662 33.71 -13.53 -16.23
CA HIS A 662 34.23 -12.23 -16.67
C HIS A 662 35.68 -12.02 -16.23
N PHE A 663 36.06 -12.55 -15.06
CA PHE A 663 37.43 -12.54 -14.55
C PHE A 663 38.37 -13.31 -15.48
N ASP A 664 37.94 -14.48 -15.95
CA ASP A 664 38.67 -15.27 -16.95
C ASP A 664 38.83 -14.49 -18.26
N GLN A 665 37.74 -13.87 -18.76
CA GLN A 665 37.79 -13.03 -19.97
C GLN A 665 38.77 -11.85 -19.84
N ALA A 666 38.76 -11.14 -18.70
CA ALA A 666 39.67 -10.02 -18.46
C ALA A 666 41.14 -10.49 -18.42
N THR A 667 41.40 -11.65 -17.81
CA THR A 667 42.73 -12.24 -17.73
C THR A 667 43.25 -12.67 -19.10
N ASP A 668 42.41 -13.34 -19.89
CA ASP A 668 42.78 -13.77 -21.24
C ASP A 668 43.01 -12.59 -22.18
N MET A 669 42.22 -11.52 -22.01
CA MET A 669 42.41 -10.26 -22.74
C MET A 669 43.77 -9.62 -22.44
N LEU A 670 44.21 -9.60 -21.17
CA LEU A 670 45.54 -9.09 -20.82
C LEU A 670 46.67 -9.92 -21.41
N ARG A 671 46.53 -11.25 -21.40
CA ARG A 671 47.49 -12.17 -22.03
C ARG A 671 47.62 -11.97 -23.54
N ALA A 672 46.54 -11.57 -24.21
CA ALA A 672 46.56 -11.29 -25.64
C ALA A 672 47.26 -9.95 -26.00
N PHE A 673 47.52 -9.09 -25.01
CA PHE A 673 48.20 -7.79 -25.20
C PHE A 673 49.70 -7.81 -24.83
N ASP A 674 50.17 -8.90 -24.23
CA ASP A 674 51.59 -9.18 -23.96
C ASP A 674 52.21 -9.95 -25.14
#